data_AF-A0A6G4AYT6-F1
#
_entry.id   AF-A0A6G4AYT6-F1
#
_cell.length_a   1.000
_cell.length_b   1.000
_cell.length_c   1.000
_cell.angle_alpha   90.00
_cell.angle_beta   90.00
_cell.angle_gamma   90.00
#
_symmetry.space_group_name_H-M   'P 1'
#
loop_
_entity.id
_entity.type
_entity.pdbx_description
1 polymer ?
#
loop_
_entity_poly.entity_id
_entity_poly.type
_entity_poly.pdbx_seq_one_letter_code
_entity_poly.pdbx_strand_id
1 'polypeptide(L)'
;MIVVGWLSFSPAVISGRLAEAHTEDEMVHGKRVIPLAVESNWFRIHPARDGYPRFRLYCLPPAGAGTAFFHHWLDIVPEWMDLALIKLPGRDARYSERRPDGLHLLADQVADEIASLTYEHGAPDGKDVPYGLFGHSMGGWLAYEIAVRLEKVQKQPSHLFVSGIDGLDHAAVRMEEASQPGAPTRLLHSAEGPFAEMLGRPGLVEHFRQAVAADLALLHDYIPSRESVDCSLTALWSPDDESTRVDGILNWGKWTRRPLKVWKFAGGHDFPLTSAHQLLALLSELELPAETIRFVGRAHHRVASDQEREVLLNAPEFGRVFTDHMVSMRWSVERGWHGLESGPREPIAVDPSCMGLHYGQSIFEGLKAYRKPDGTVSLFRPYDHARRFQESAGRIAMPTLPESLFVAAAEELLRLDERWLGFAPERSLYIRPVMFATEASLGLRPAREYVCILTASPAVTPSAQPVSAWVCEDFVRAARGGSGSAKAAGNYAPGLLAQTDAQARGFDQIVWLDAEERRWVEEMATMNLFFVHDDGSDKKIVTPRLTDSILSGVTRRSLLQLSQDMGFRPEERRVSLAEWWTEALAGRLTETFGCGTAGAILPLASAASRDRQWVIGDGKEGPVTRSLRTKLADLQSGMAPDPYGWMHPVFSASGIG
;
A
#
# COMPACT_ATOMS: atom_id res chain seq x y z
N MET A 1 18.54 -31.03 -28.95
CA MET A 1 18.99 -31.20 -30.35
C MET A 1 17.90 -30.62 -31.26
N ILE A 2 17.95 -29.32 -31.49
CA ILE A 2 17.01 -28.58 -32.35
C ILE A 2 17.86 -27.95 -33.45
N VAL A 3 17.45 -28.22 -34.69
CA VAL A 3 18.16 -27.90 -35.92
C VAL A 3 17.89 -26.45 -36.33
N VAL A 4 18.96 -25.86 -36.84
CA VAL A 4 19.20 -24.55 -37.44
C VAL A 4 18.16 -24.14 -38.50
N GLY A 5 17.83 -22.84 -38.53
CA GLY A 5 17.07 -22.21 -39.61
C GLY A 5 17.38 -20.72 -39.74
N TRP A 6 18.60 -20.40 -40.21
CA TRP A 6 18.97 -19.08 -40.73
C TRP A 6 19.04 -19.18 -42.25
N LEU A 7 18.25 -18.38 -42.98
CA LEU A 7 18.55 -18.04 -44.38
C LEU A 7 18.00 -16.63 -44.72
N SER A 8 18.97 -15.71 -44.83
CA SER A 8 19.20 -14.76 -45.93
C SER A 8 18.12 -13.73 -46.34
N PHE A 9 18.45 -12.44 -46.12
CA PHE A 9 18.21 -11.38 -47.10
C PHE A 9 19.45 -10.50 -47.27
N SER A 10 19.76 -10.18 -48.52
CA SER A 10 20.97 -9.49 -49.02
C SER A 10 20.85 -7.95 -48.93
N PRO A 11 21.96 -7.19 -48.82
CA PRO A 11 21.93 -5.73 -48.67
C PRO A 11 22.06 -5.00 -50.02
N ALA A 12 21.09 -4.16 -50.39
CA ALA A 12 21.32 -3.00 -51.27
C ALA A 12 20.08 -2.09 -51.40
N VAL A 13 20.35 -0.78 -51.50
CA VAL A 13 19.49 0.33 -51.93
C VAL A 13 18.62 0.98 -50.84
N ILE A 14 19.23 1.89 -50.07
CA ILE A 14 18.54 3.12 -49.64
C ILE A 14 19.47 4.30 -49.96
N SER A 15 19.25 4.92 -51.12
CA SER A 15 19.70 6.26 -51.43
C SER A 15 18.48 7.16 -51.55
N GLY A 16 18.39 8.16 -50.66
CA GLY A 16 17.70 9.43 -50.88
C GLY A 16 16.18 9.40 -51.02
N ARG A 17 15.49 9.91 -49.99
CA ARG A 17 14.62 11.10 -50.09
C ARG A 17 14.09 11.46 -48.71
N LEU A 18 14.45 12.68 -48.28
CA LEU A 18 13.61 13.49 -47.39
C LEU A 18 12.21 13.53 -48.00
N ALA A 19 11.19 13.17 -47.21
CA ALA A 19 9.80 13.38 -47.57
C ALA A 19 9.07 13.91 -46.32
N GLU A 20 8.42 15.05 -46.53
CA GLU A 20 7.70 15.88 -45.59
C GLU A 20 6.58 15.10 -44.88
N ALA A 21 6.49 15.25 -43.56
CA ALA A 21 5.36 14.74 -42.78
C ALA A 21 4.18 15.71 -42.95
N HIS A 22 3.16 15.25 -43.67
CA HIS A 22 1.83 15.88 -43.67
C HIS A 22 1.03 15.39 -42.45
N THR A 23 0.45 16.35 -41.73
CA THR A 23 -0.57 16.15 -40.69
C THR A 23 -1.94 15.95 -41.33
N GLU A 24 -2.52 14.75 -41.26
CA GLU A 24 -3.97 14.54 -41.42
C GLU A 24 -4.47 13.47 -40.42
N ASP A 25 -5.53 13.83 -39.69
CA ASP A 25 -6.32 12.94 -38.84
C ASP A 25 -7.07 11.91 -39.70
N GLU A 26 -6.67 10.63 -39.67
CA GLU A 26 -7.47 9.54 -40.25
C GLU A 26 -8.03 8.58 -39.19
N MET A 27 -9.35 8.64 -39.04
CA MET A 27 -10.18 7.65 -38.36
C MET A 27 -10.56 6.54 -39.36
N VAL A 28 -10.04 5.32 -39.18
CA VAL A 28 -10.44 4.15 -39.98
C VAL A 28 -10.90 3.01 -39.04
N HIS A 29 -12.18 2.62 -39.17
CA HIS A 29 -12.81 1.43 -38.55
C HIS A 29 -12.95 1.39 -37.01
N GLY A 30 -13.12 2.53 -36.35
CA GLY A 30 -13.60 2.57 -34.95
C GLY A 30 -12.63 2.00 -33.91
N LYS A 31 -11.34 1.88 -34.24
CA LYS A 31 -10.26 1.60 -33.29
C LYS A 31 -9.43 2.88 -33.09
N ARG A 32 -9.17 3.25 -31.83
CA ARG A 32 -8.26 4.35 -31.46
C ARG A 32 -6.89 4.12 -32.09
N VAL A 33 -6.35 5.17 -32.71
CA VAL A 33 -4.97 5.23 -33.20
C VAL A 33 -4.04 5.16 -31.98
N ILE A 34 -3.22 4.12 -31.92
CA ILE A 34 -2.12 3.99 -30.94
C ILE A 34 -1.08 5.05 -31.32
N PRO A 35 -0.58 5.91 -30.40
CA PRO A 35 0.53 6.79 -30.71
C PRO A 35 1.70 5.92 -31.17
N LEU A 36 2.18 6.14 -32.40
CA LEU A 36 3.39 5.48 -32.91
C LEU A 36 4.51 5.66 -31.88
N ALA A 37 5.27 4.59 -31.62
CA ALA A 37 6.42 4.65 -30.72
C ALA A 37 7.33 5.81 -31.13
N VAL A 38 7.53 6.77 -30.21
CA VAL A 38 8.48 7.86 -30.42
C VAL A 38 9.88 7.27 -30.25
N GLU A 39 10.62 7.24 -31.35
CA GLU A 39 11.98 6.74 -31.39
C GLU A 39 12.97 7.89 -31.58
N SER A 40 13.83 8.07 -30.58
CA SER A 40 15.01 8.92 -30.64
C SER A 40 16.25 8.04 -30.80
N ASN A 41 17.41 8.61 -31.14
CA ASN A 41 18.68 7.90 -31.00
C ASN A 41 18.97 7.50 -29.54
N TRP A 42 18.43 8.21 -28.55
CA TRP A 42 18.74 8.02 -27.13
C TRP A 42 17.73 7.17 -26.36
N PHE A 43 16.52 6.96 -26.85
CA PHE A 43 15.56 6.08 -26.21
C PHE A 43 14.49 5.60 -27.18
N ARG A 44 13.82 4.52 -26.79
CA ARG A 44 12.58 4.06 -27.42
C ARG A 44 11.46 4.17 -26.41
N ILE A 45 10.44 4.95 -26.73
CA ILE A 45 9.21 5.01 -25.92
C ILE A 45 8.31 3.85 -26.34
N HIS A 46 8.05 2.96 -25.39
CA HIS A 46 7.02 1.96 -25.51
C HIS A 46 5.73 2.56 -24.95
N PRO A 47 4.74 2.86 -25.81
CA PRO A 47 3.56 3.59 -25.39
C PRO A 47 2.71 2.76 -24.41
N ALA A 48 2.02 3.47 -23.52
CA ALA A 48 0.96 2.91 -22.69
C ALA A 48 0.03 2.02 -23.53
N ARG A 49 -0.19 0.78 -23.09
CA ARG A 49 -1.02 -0.22 -23.80
C ARG A 49 -2.49 0.22 -23.93
N ASP A 50 -2.97 1.06 -23.02
CA ASP A 50 -4.32 1.64 -23.10
C ASP A 50 -4.41 2.85 -24.07
N GLY A 51 -3.27 3.39 -24.51
CA GLY A 51 -3.15 4.56 -25.37
C GLY A 51 -3.25 5.93 -24.66
N TYR A 52 -3.35 5.94 -23.32
CA TYR A 52 -3.55 7.12 -22.48
C TYR A 52 -2.44 7.18 -21.42
N PRO A 53 -1.22 7.59 -21.80
CA PRO A 53 -0.13 7.67 -20.84
C PRO A 53 -0.46 8.66 -19.74
N ARG A 54 -0.54 8.15 -18.50
CA ARG A 54 -0.72 8.96 -17.28
C ARG A 54 0.61 9.25 -16.60
N PHE A 55 1.65 8.49 -16.96
CA PHE A 55 3.00 8.69 -16.50
C PHE A 55 4.00 8.14 -17.52
N ARG A 56 5.20 8.72 -17.58
CA ARG A 56 6.32 8.18 -18.37
C ARG A 56 7.53 7.87 -17.48
N LEU A 57 8.02 6.64 -17.55
CA LEU A 57 9.20 6.22 -16.81
C LEU A 57 10.39 6.05 -17.76
N TYR A 58 11.43 6.87 -17.59
CA TYR A 58 12.71 6.68 -18.30
C TYR A 58 13.59 5.70 -17.53
N CYS A 59 13.96 4.59 -18.17
CA CYS A 59 14.69 3.49 -17.55
C CYS A 59 16.16 3.47 -18.00
N LEU A 60 17.06 3.67 -17.04
CA LEU A 60 18.51 3.70 -17.23
C LEU A 60 19.11 2.37 -16.80
N PRO A 61 19.76 1.64 -17.73
CA PRO A 61 20.26 0.28 -17.46
C PRO A 61 21.49 0.29 -16.52
N PRO A 62 21.78 -0.85 -15.86
CA PRO A 62 23.02 -1.02 -15.12
C PRO A 62 24.25 -1.09 -16.03
N ALA A 63 25.44 -1.04 -15.43
CA ALA A 63 26.70 -1.11 -16.16
C ALA A 63 26.78 -2.40 -17.01
N GLY A 64 27.25 -2.27 -18.25
CA GLY A 64 27.36 -3.35 -19.23
C GLY A 64 26.05 -3.78 -19.89
N ALA A 65 24.88 -3.43 -19.33
CA ALA A 65 23.59 -3.80 -19.87
C ALA A 65 23.03 -2.74 -20.83
N GLY A 66 22.18 -3.19 -21.76
CA GLY A 66 21.38 -2.35 -22.65
C GLY A 66 19.90 -2.38 -22.29
N THR A 67 19.06 -1.96 -23.24
CA THR A 67 17.59 -1.92 -23.11
C THR A 67 16.98 -3.29 -22.76
N ALA A 68 17.66 -4.39 -23.13
CA ALA A 68 17.26 -5.76 -22.84
C ALA A 68 17.02 -6.04 -21.35
N PHE A 69 17.69 -5.31 -20.45
CA PHE A 69 17.48 -5.42 -19.01
C PHE A 69 16.00 -5.19 -18.62
N PHE A 70 15.32 -4.28 -19.32
CA PHE A 70 13.94 -3.90 -19.05
C PHE A 70 12.92 -4.56 -20.00
N HIS A 71 13.32 -5.42 -20.93
CA HIS A 71 12.37 -5.98 -21.92
C HIS A 71 11.24 -6.77 -21.26
N HIS A 72 11.55 -7.53 -20.20
CA HIS A 72 10.52 -8.25 -19.45
C HIS A 72 9.53 -7.31 -18.73
N TRP A 73 9.88 -6.05 -18.50
CA TRP A 73 8.95 -5.05 -17.95
C TRP A 73 7.89 -4.65 -18.96
N LEU A 74 8.18 -4.73 -20.27
CA LEU A 74 7.20 -4.35 -21.31
C LEU A 74 5.92 -5.20 -21.24
N ASP A 75 6.03 -6.43 -20.73
CA ASP A 75 4.90 -7.34 -20.57
C ASP A 75 4.09 -7.04 -19.30
N ILE A 76 4.69 -6.42 -18.28
CA ILE A 76 4.11 -6.30 -16.93
C ILE A 76 3.97 -4.86 -16.43
N VAL A 77 4.50 -3.89 -17.18
CA VAL A 77 4.31 -2.46 -16.94
C VAL A 77 2.81 -2.15 -16.91
N PRO A 78 2.33 -1.27 -16.01
CA PRO A 78 0.92 -0.87 -16.00
C PRO A 78 0.47 -0.37 -17.37
N GLU A 79 -0.75 -0.69 -17.78
CA GLU A 79 -1.23 -0.38 -19.14
C GLU A 79 -1.27 1.12 -19.47
N TRP A 80 -1.19 1.97 -18.45
CA TRP A 80 -1.28 3.42 -18.55
C TRP A 80 0.06 4.15 -18.46
N MET A 81 1.16 3.42 -18.33
CA MET A 81 2.48 3.98 -18.18
C MET A 81 3.27 3.81 -19.48
N ASP A 82 3.88 4.90 -19.95
CA ASP A 82 4.92 4.83 -20.98
C ASP A 82 6.20 4.31 -20.36
N LEU A 83 6.84 3.34 -21.02
CA LEU A 83 8.18 2.88 -20.65
C LEU A 83 9.20 3.37 -21.69
N ALA A 84 10.05 4.32 -21.29
CA ALA A 84 11.07 4.89 -22.15
C ALA A 84 12.43 4.23 -21.84
N LEU A 85 12.87 3.31 -22.69
CA LEU A 85 14.11 2.57 -22.49
C LEU A 85 15.30 3.38 -23.06
N ILE A 86 16.23 3.79 -22.19
CA ILE A 86 17.41 4.58 -22.60
C ILE A 86 18.43 3.69 -23.36
N LYS A 87 18.81 4.15 -24.55
CA LYS A 87 19.79 3.54 -25.46
C LYS A 87 21.16 4.21 -25.28
N LEU A 88 22.02 3.65 -24.42
CA LEU A 88 23.38 4.15 -24.21
C LEU A 88 24.32 3.78 -25.37
N PRO A 89 25.28 4.65 -25.75
CA PRO A 89 26.23 4.36 -26.83
C PRO A 89 27.18 3.20 -26.50
N GLY A 90 27.65 2.51 -27.54
CA GLY A 90 28.55 1.37 -27.45
C GLY A 90 27.90 0.05 -26.99
N ARG A 91 26.57 -0.08 -27.07
CA ARG A 91 25.84 -1.35 -26.90
C ARG A 91 24.55 -1.36 -27.73
N ASP A 92 23.84 -2.48 -27.73
CA ASP A 92 22.61 -2.69 -28.51
C ASP A 92 22.78 -2.23 -29.98
N ALA A 93 21.80 -1.51 -30.53
CA ALA A 93 21.86 -0.94 -31.87
C ALA A 93 22.93 0.17 -32.04
N ARG A 94 23.48 0.70 -30.94
CA ARG A 94 24.49 1.78 -30.93
C ARG A 94 25.90 1.26 -30.64
N TYR A 95 26.18 -0.02 -30.88
CA TYR A 95 27.44 -0.66 -30.49
C TYR A 95 28.70 -0.03 -31.12
N SER A 96 28.57 0.54 -32.32
CA SER A 96 29.68 1.15 -33.07
C SER A 96 29.90 2.63 -32.73
N GLU A 97 28.99 3.25 -31.97
CA GLU A 97 29.09 4.66 -31.62
C GLU A 97 30.14 4.89 -30.53
N ARG A 98 30.94 5.96 -30.72
CA ARG A 98 31.90 6.38 -29.70
C ARG A 98 31.16 6.88 -28.47
N ARG A 99 31.57 6.41 -27.30
CA ARG A 99 31.02 6.83 -26.01
C ARG A 99 31.58 8.19 -25.59
N PRO A 100 30.81 9.01 -24.86
CA PRO A 100 31.32 10.23 -24.23
C PRO A 100 32.48 9.93 -23.27
N ASP A 101 33.40 10.87 -23.11
CA ASP A 101 34.61 10.70 -22.27
C ASP A 101 34.33 10.86 -20.75
N GLY A 102 33.06 10.80 -20.30
CA GLY A 102 32.69 10.86 -18.88
C GLY A 102 31.18 10.83 -18.60
N LEU A 103 30.79 10.40 -17.39
CA LEU A 103 29.37 10.28 -16.98
C LEU A 103 28.59 11.60 -17.08
N HIS A 104 29.25 12.72 -16.78
CA HIS A 104 28.64 14.05 -16.83
C HIS A 104 28.23 14.47 -18.25
N LEU A 105 29.08 14.22 -19.26
CA LEU A 105 28.76 14.49 -20.67
C LEU A 105 27.66 13.56 -21.18
N LEU A 106 27.65 12.30 -20.72
CA LEU A 106 26.57 11.37 -21.03
C LEU A 106 25.25 11.85 -20.43
N ALA A 107 25.27 12.34 -19.19
CA ALA A 107 24.11 12.92 -18.54
C ALA A 107 23.62 14.19 -19.27
N ASP A 108 24.53 15.06 -19.73
CA ASP A 108 24.18 16.25 -20.54
C ASP A 108 23.42 15.84 -21.79
N GLN A 109 23.96 14.89 -22.57
CA GLN A 109 23.34 14.45 -23.83
C GLN A 109 21.97 13.81 -23.64
N VAL A 110 21.80 12.98 -22.59
CA VAL A 110 20.50 12.35 -22.31
C VAL A 110 19.50 13.38 -21.77
N ALA A 111 19.93 14.29 -20.90
CA ALA A 111 19.07 15.35 -20.37
C ALA A 111 18.61 16.31 -21.47
N ASP A 112 19.50 16.70 -22.39
CA ASP A 112 19.18 17.54 -23.54
C ASP A 112 18.14 16.86 -24.44
N GLU A 113 18.28 15.55 -24.70
CA GLU A 113 17.29 14.82 -25.49
C GLU A 113 15.93 14.75 -24.77
N ILE A 114 15.90 14.40 -23.48
CA ILE A 114 14.66 14.36 -22.69
C ILE A 114 14.01 15.76 -22.66
N ALA A 115 14.81 16.81 -22.49
CA ALA A 115 14.34 18.19 -22.53
C ALA A 115 13.85 18.60 -23.92
N SER A 116 14.40 18.05 -25.01
CA SER A 116 14.00 18.38 -26.38
C SER A 116 12.63 17.83 -26.78
N LEU A 117 12.14 16.81 -26.06
CA LEU A 117 10.78 16.30 -26.23
C LEU A 117 9.74 17.29 -25.64
N THR A 118 9.50 18.39 -26.35
CA THR A 118 8.47 19.39 -25.99
C THR A 118 7.07 19.00 -26.49
N TYR A 119 6.11 18.98 -25.54
CA TYR A 119 4.68 19.35 -25.60
C TYR A 119 3.71 18.78 -26.68
N GLU A 120 4.15 18.33 -27.86
CA GLU A 120 3.21 17.92 -28.92
C GLU A 120 2.76 16.45 -28.83
N HIS A 121 3.33 15.68 -27.89
CA HIS A 121 3.13 14.23 -27.81
C HIS A 121 2.55 13.79 -26.44
N GLY A 122 2.04 14.74 -25.64
CA GLY A 122 1.56 14.52 -24.28
C GLY A 122 0.05 14.44 -24.22
N ALA A 123 -0.46 13.23 -23.98
CA ALA A 123 -1.86 12.85 -23.77
C ALA A 123 -2.88 13.39 -24.81
N PRO A 124 -3.91 12.61 -25.18
CA PRO A 124 -4.94 13.08 -26.12
C PRO A 124 -5.74 14.32 -25.64
N ASP A 125 -5.52 14.82 -24.42
CA ASP A 125 -6.08 16.06 -23.89
C ASP A 125 -5.11 17.28 -23.93
N GLY A 126 -3.91 17.13 -24.50
CA GLY A 126 -2.95 18.22 -24.73
C GLY A 126 -2.20 18.68 -23.48
N LYS A 127 -2.15 17.87 -22.42
CA LYS A 127 -1.41 18.15 -21.18
C LYS A 127 -0.10 17.38 -21.09
N ASP A 128 0.87 17.94 -20.37
CA ASP A 128 2.10 17.25 -20.04
C ASP A 128 1.84 15.98 -19.24
N VAL A 129 2.38 14.86 -19.73
CA VAL A 129 2.41 13.61 -18.99
C VAL A 129 3.52 13.73 -17.93
N PRO A 130 3.21 13.63 -16.62
CA PRO A 130 4.24 13.62 -15.60
C PRO A 130 5.20 12.45 -15.84
N TYR A 131 6.46 12.63 -15.50
CA TYR A 131 7.46 11.62 -15.79
C TYR A 131 8.46 11.45 -14.64
N GLY A 132 9.14 10.32 -14.64
CA GLY A 132 10.13 9.94 -13.64
C GLY A 132 11.33 9.26 -14.27
N LEU A 133 12.41 9.19 -13.50
CA LEU A 133 13.65 8.51 -13.88
C LEU A 133 13.84 7.28 -12.99
N PHE A 134 14.02 6.11 -13.59
CA PHE A 134 14.42 4.89 -12.89
C PHE A 134 15.84 4.52 -13.31
N GLY A 135 16.75 4.46 -12.36
CA GLY A 135 18.12 4.03 -12.60
C GLY A 135 18.54 2.89 -11.67
N HIS A 136 19.07 1.82 -12.25
CA HIS A 136 19.60 0.68 -11.50
C HIS A 136 21.13 0.61 -11.58
N SER A 137 21.78 0.32 -10.45
CA SER A 137 23.24 0.29 -10.33
C SER A 137 23.87 1.61 -10.84
N MET A 138 24.84 1.57 -11.75
CA MET A 138 25.39 2.79 -12.41
C MET A 138 24.29 3.70 -12.99
N GLY A 139 23.21 3.12 -13.53
CA GLY A 139 22.08 3.87 -14.05
C GLY A 139 21.42 4.78 -13.02
N GLY A 140 21.51 4.48 -11.73
CA GLY A 140 20.99 5.33 -10.65
C GLY A 140 21.78 6.62 -10.46
N TRP A 141 23.11 6.57 -10.57
CA TRP A 141 23.94 7.79 -10.57
C TRP A 141 23.69 8.63 -11.83
N LEU A 142 23.60 7.98 -13.00
CA LEU A 142 23.26 8.66 -14.24
C LEU A 142 21.88 9.34 -14.16
N ALA A 143 20.88 8.66 -13.59
CA ALA A 143 19.53 9.19 -13.42
C ALA A 143 19.52 10.45 -12.52
N TYR A 144 20.28 10.43 -11.43
CA TYR A 144 20.46 11.59 -10.57
C TYR A 144 21.11 12.77 -11.33
N GLU A 145 22.20 12.53 -12.05
CA GLU A 145 22.89 13.57 -12.82
C GLU A 145 21.99 14.19 -13.91
N ILE A 146 21.14 13.38 -14.54
CA ILE A 146 20.13 13.84 -15.49
C ILE A 146 19.05 14.68 -14.79
N ALA A 147 18.56 14.25 -13.62
CA ALA A 147 17.57 15.01 -12.84
C ALA A 147 18.09 16.41 -12.49
N VAL A 148 19.36 16.53 -12.06
CA VAL A 148 20.01 17.82 -11.74
C VAL A 148 20.02 18.74 -12.97
N ARG A 149 20.33 18.22 -14.16
CA ARG A 149 20.36 18.99 -15.41
C ARG A 149 18.98 19.45 -15.85
N LEU A 150 18.00 18.55 -15.78
CA LEU A 150 16.61 18.84 -16.12
C LEU A 150 16.00 19.90 -15.19
N GLU A 151 16.38 19.90 -13.91
CA GLU A 151 15.96 20.95 -12.96
C GLU A 151 16.52 22.33 -13.34
N LYS A 152 17.78 22.41 -13.80
CA LYS A 152 18.41 23.67 -14.25
C LYS A 152 17.68 24.31 -15.43
N VAL A 153 17.02 23.51 -16.27
CA VAL A 153 16.22 23.98 -17.42
C VAL A 153 14.71 24.00 -17.13
N GLN A 154 14.31 23.92 -15.86
CA GLN A 154 12.90 23.94 -15.40
C GLN A 154 12.03 22.83 -16.00
N LYS A 155 12.65 21.68 -16.28
CA LYS A 155 11.95 20.48 -16.75
C LYS A 155 12.16 19.33 -15.79
N GLN A 156 12.22 19.58 -14.48
CA GLN A 156 12.50 18.55 -13.48
C GLN A 156 11.55 17.34 -13.58
N PRO A 157 12.03 16.11 -13.34
CA PRO A 157 11.16 14.94 -13.21
C PRO A 157 10.28 15.09 -11.96
N SER A 158 9.12 14.42 -11.96
CA SER A 158 8.27 14.35 -10.78
C SER A 158 8.84 13.40 -9.70
N HIS A 159 9.58 12.37 -10.14
CA HIS A 159 10.15 11.35 -9.26
C HIS A 159 11.49 10.80 -9.78
N LEU A 160 12.40 10.51 -8.85
CA LEU A 160 13.67 9.82 -9.10
C LEU A 160 13.72 8.52 -8.28
N PHE A 161 13.87 7.39 -8.97
CA PHE A 161 14.08 6.07 -8.38
C PHE A 161 15.51 5.63 -8.60
N VAL A 162 16.23 5.43 -7.50
CA VAL A 162 17.59 4.89 -7.49
C VAL A 162 17.55 3.48 -6.91
N SER A 163 18.11 2.51 -7.62
CA SER A 163 17.97 1.09 -7.30
C SER A 163 19.32 0.40 -7.26
N GLY A 164 19.58 -0.39 -6.21
CA GLY A 164 20.81 -1.20 -6.12
C GLY A 164 22.09 -0.37 -6.20
N ILE A 165 22.09 0.86 -5.67
CA ILE A 165 23.25 1.75 -5.72
C ILE A 165 23.31 2.64 -4.47
N ASP A 166 24.50 2.74 -3.87
CA ASP A 166 24.75 3.64 -2.74
C ASP A 166 24.70 5.11 -3.16
N GLY A 167 24.38 6.00 -2.21
CA GLY A 167 24.45 7.45 -2.41
C GLY A 167 25.85 7.93 -2.79
N LEU A 168 25.91 9.07 -3.46
CA LEU A 168 27.10 9.56 -4.18
C LEU A 168 28.33 9.84 -3.29
N ASP A 169 28.15 9.94 -1.97
CA ASP A 169 29.27 10.03 -1.01
C ASP A 169 30.20 8.79 -1.06
N HIS A 170 29.66 7.64 -1.49
CA HIS A 170 30.41 6.40 -1.65
C HIS A 170 30.95 6.20 -3.08
N ALA A 171 30.72 7.16 -4.00
CA ALA A 171 31.14 7.04 -5.39
C ALA A 171 32.67 6.85 -5.50
N ALA A 172 33.45 7.60 -4.71
CA ALA A 172 34.91 7.50 -4.71
C ALA A 172 35.42 6.10 -4.33
N VAL A 173 34.81 5.45 -3.34
CA VAL A 173 35.20 4.09 -2.89
C VAL A 173 34.86 3.07 -3.97
N ARG A 174 33.66 3.15 -4.55
CA ARG A 174 33.25 2.31 -5.68
C ARG A 174 34.11 2.51 -6.93
N MET A 175 34.57 3.74 -7.18
CA MET A 175 35.47 4.06 -8.29
C MET A 175 36.85 3.43 -8.09
N GLU A 176 37.36 3.40 -6.87
CA GLU A 176 38.61 2.70 -6.53
C GLU A 176 38.48 1.20 -6.77
N GLU A 177 37.38 0.58 -6.34
CA GLU A 177 37.09 -0.85 -6.59
C GLU A 177 36.95 -1.16 -8.08
N ALA A 178 36.27 -0.30 -8.84
CA ALA A 178 36.09 -0.41 -10.28
C ALA A 178 37.41 -0.25 -11.08
N SER A 179 38.38 0.49 -10.54
CA SER A 179 39.68 0.73 -11.16
C SER A 179 40.68 -0.41 -10.94
N GLN A 180 40.36 -1.39 -10.10
CA GLN A 180 41.24 -2.52 -9.84
C GLN A 180 41.31 -3.49 -11.03
N PRO A 181 42.48 -4.13 -11.27
CA PRO A 181 42.61 -5.19 -12.27
C PRO A 181 41.54 -6.29 -12.09
N GLY A 182 40.89 -6.67 -13.18
CA GLY A 182 39.85 -7.71 -13.19
C GLY A 182 38.49 -7.29 -12.64
N ALA A 183 38.24 -6.01 -12.35
CA ALA A 183 36.92 -5.52 -11.94
C ALA A 183 35.78 -5.88 -12.92
N PRO A 184 35.95 -5.76 -14.27
CA PRO A 184 34.93 -6.19 -15.22
C PRO A 184 34.60 -7.69 -15.11
N THR A 185 35.61 -8.52 -14.82
CA THR A 185 35.46 -9.97 -14.64
C THR A 185 34.75 -10.30 -13.33
N ARG A 186 35.02 -9.55 -12.24
CA ARG A 186 34.33 -9.72 -10.96
C ARG A 186 32.84 -9.39 -11.06
N LEU A 187 32.48 -8.26 -11.70
CA LEU A 187 31.08 -7.87 -11.93
C LEU A 187 30.34 -8.86 -12.83
N LEU A 188 31.03 -9.42 -13.82
CA LEU A 188 30.53 -10.47 -14.70
C LEU A 188 30.21 -11.75 -13.89
N HIS A 189 31.02 -12.10 -12.88
CA HIS A 189 30.79 -13.27 -12.01
C HIS A 189 29.79 -13.06 -10.87
N SER A 190 29.45 -11.82 -10.52
CA SER A 190 28.43 -11.49 -9.53
C SER A 190 27.02 -11.33 -10.13
N ALA A 191 26.88 -11.52 -11.45
CA ALA A 191 25.60 -11.40 -12.12
C ALA A 191 24.68 -12.57 -11.75
N GLU A 192 23.44 -12.26 -11.39
CA GLU A 192 22.43 -13.24 -10.98
C GLU A 192 21.33 -13.38 -12.04
N GLY A 193 20.44 -14.36 -11.84
CA GLY A 193 19.27 -14.57 -12.70
C GLY A 193 19.62 -14.83 -14.18
N PRO A 194 18.90 -14.24 -15.14
CA PRO A 194 19.13 -14.47 -16.58
C PRO A 194 20.55 -14.11 -17.07
N PHE A 195 21.27 -13.23 -16.36
CA PHE A 195 22.64 -12.87 -16.71
C PHE A 195 23.65 -13.95 -16.31
N ALA A 196 23.37 -14.75 -15.27
CA ALA A 196 24.18 -15.92 -14.94
C ALA A 196 24.14 -16.98 -16.07
N GLU A 197 23.00 -17.12 -16.77
CA GLU A 197 22.86 -18.03 -17.91
C GLU A 197 23.73 -17.61 -19.12
N MET A 198 24.03 -16.31 -19.25
CA MET A 198 24.91 -15.77 -20.29
C MET A 198 26.37 -16.25 -20.13
N LEU A 199 26.80 -16.59 -18.91
CA LEU A 199 28.15 -17.07 -18.61
C LEU A 199 28.51 -18.36 -19.37
N GLY A 200 27.51 -19.13 -19.82
CA GLY A 200 27.70 -20.31 -20.66
C GLY A 200 27.99 -20.01 -22.14
N ARG A 201 28.03 -18.73 -22.57
CA ARG A 201 28.19 -18.32 -23.97
C ARG A 201 29.42 -17.42 -24.15
N PRO A 202 30.60 -17.97 -24.50
CA PRO A 202 31.88 -17.24 -24.50
C PRO A 202 31.89 -15.95 -25.32
N GLY A 203 31.19 -15.94 -26.47
CA GLY A 203 31.07 -14.74 -27.31
C GLY A 203 30.31 -13.60 -26.64
N LEU A 204 29.26 -13.89 -25.87
CA LEU A 204 28.47 -12.85 -25.18
C LEU A 204 29.19 -12.32 -23.94
N VAL A 205 29.93 -13.18 -23.23
CA VAL A 205 30.76 -12.79 -22.08
C VAL A 205 31.77 -11.71 -22.46
N GLU A 206 32.45 -11.85 -23.60
CA GLU A 206 33.44 -10.86 -24.03
C GLU A 206 32.80 -9.51 -24.41
N HIS A 207 31.65 -9.52 -25.08
CA HIS A 207 30.91 -8.29 -25.40
C HIS A 207 30.43 -7.58 -24.12
N PHE A 208 29.88 -8.33 -23.17
CA PHE A 208 29.45 -7.77 -21.88
C PHE A 208 30.64 -7.22 -21.09
N ARG A 209 31.76 -7.95 -21.03
CA ARG A 209 32.98 -7.52 -20.36
C ARG A 209 33.51 -6.20 -20.94
N GLN A 210 33.47 -6.05 -22.27
CA GLN A 210 33.86 -4.79 -22.94
C GLN A 210 32.89 -3.65 -22.65
N ALA A 211 31.59 -3.92 -22.59
CA ALA A 211 30.57 -2.93 -22.23
C ALA A 211 30.74 -2.48 -20.77
N VAL A 212 30.92 -3.41 -19.82
CA VAL A 212 31.19 -3.10 -18.41
C VAL A 212 32.48 -2.30 -18.27
N ALA A 213 33.58 -2.74 -18.88
CA ALA A 213 34.86 -2.04 -18.79
C ALA A 213 34.76 -0.58 -19.26
N ALA A 214 33.97 -0.34 -20.30
CA ALA A 214 33.77 1.00 -20.80
C ALA A 214 32.84 1.87 -19.94
N ASP A 215 31.84 1.27 -19.31
CA ASP A 215 31.01 1.97 -18.33
C ASP A 215 31.79 2.34 -17.08
N LEU A 216 32.66 1.45 -16.61
CA LEU A 216 33.58 1.78 -15.53
C LEU A 216 34.54 2.92 -15.92
N ALA A 217 34.93 3.02 -17.19
CA ALA A 217 35.74 4.14 -17.68
C ALA A 217 34.99 5.48 -17.63
N LEU A 218 33.66 5.51 -17.79
CA LEU A 218 32.86 6.72 -17.60
C LEU A 218 32.92 7.25 -16.16
N LEU A 219 33.21 6.36 -15.21
CA LEU A 219 33.29 6.65 -13.79
C LEU A 219 34.70 7.08 -13.35
N HIS A 220 35.76 6.89 -14.16
CA HIS A 220 37.15 7.11 -13.75
C HIS A 220 37.42 8.52 -13.20
N ASP A 221 36.90 9.56 -13.87
CA ASP A 221 37.04 10.96 -13.46
C ASP A 221 35.69 11.57 -13.03
N TYR A 222 34.74 10.72 -12.61
CA TYR A 222 33.42 11.18 -12.22
C TYR A 222 33.46 11.95 -10.91
N ILE A 223 33.04 13.21 -10.98
CA ILE A 223 32.79 14.06 -9.81
C ILE A 223 31.28 14.34 -9.80
N PRO A 224 30.55 13.87 -8.77
CA PRO A 224 29.11 14.13 -8.66
C PRO A 224 28.80 15.62 -8.64
N SER A 225 27.67 15.98 -9.25
CA SER A 225 27.00 17.25 -9.02
C SER A 225 26.77 17.45 -7.52
N ARG A 226 26.80 18.69 -7.02
CA ARG A 226 26.67 18.99 -5.57
C ARG A 226 25.25 19.38 -5.16
N GLU A 227 24.34 19.46 -6.13
CA GLU A 227 22.99 19.96 -5.96
C GLU A 227 22.02 18.86 -5.51
N SER A 228 21.28 19.06 -4.42
CA SER A 228 20.17 18.16 -4.06
C SER A 228 18.99 18.39 -5.01
N VAL A 229 18.35 17.34 -5.52
CA VAL A 229 17.19 17.45 -6.43
C VAL A 229 15.90 17.83 -5.69
N ASP A 230 14.97 18.53 -6.36
CA ASP A 230 13.64 18.82 -5.78
C ASP A 230 12.65 17.67 -5.89
N CYS A 231 12.82 16.79 -6.88
CA CYS A 231 11.85 15.73 -7.14
C CYS A 231 11.76 14.74 -5.97
N SER A 232 10.64 14.03 -5.87
CA SER A 232 10.52 12.96 -4.88
C SER A 232 11.57 11.88 -5.17
N LEU A 233 12.34 11.48 -4.15
CA LEU A 233 13.41 10.49 -4.30
C LEU A 233 13.08 9.22 -3.52
N THR A 234 13.06 8.08 -4.22
CA THR A 234 12.93 6.76 -3.60
C THR A 234 14.17 5.91 -3.87
N ALA A 235 14.79 5.41 -2.82
CA ALA A 235 15.85 4.42 -2.92
C ALA A 235 15.29 2.99 -2.75
N LEU A 236 15.57 2.14 -3.72
CA LEU A 236 15.14 0.74 -3.77
C LEU A 236 16.36 -0.15 -3.50
N TRP A 237 16.23 -1.03 -2.52
CA TRP A 237 17.36 -1.82 -2.02
C TRP A 237 16.92 -3.23 -1.64
N SER A 238 17.85 -4.17 -1.63
CA SER A 238 17.65 -5.50 -1.05
C SER A 238 18.66 -5.78 0.06
N PRO A 239 18.23 -6.29 1.23
CA PRO A 239 19.15 -6.80 2.26
C PRO A 239 20.11 -7.88 1.77
N ASP A 240 19.77 -8.59 0.69
CA ASP A 240 20.60 -9.65 0.11
C ASP A 240 21.55 -9.11 -0.99
N ASP A 241 21.52 -7.82 -1.31
CA ASP A 241 22.47 -7.18 -2.23
C ASP A 241 23.79 -6.88 -1.51
N GLU A 242 24.78 -7.75 -1.71
CA GLU A 242 26.13 -7.60 -1.13
C GLU A 242 26.89 -6.37 -1.66
N SER A 243 26.43 -5.76 -2.76
CA SER A 243 27.11 -4.64 -3.40
C SER A 243 26.72 -3.27 -2.82
N THR A 244 25.69 -3.21 -1.98
CA THR A 244 25.18 -1.97 -1.37
C THR A 244 24.99 -2.12 0.14
N ARG A 245 25.03 -1.00 0.86
CA ARG A 245 24.89 -1.00 2.33
C ARG A 245 23.72 -0.13 2.73
N VAL A 246 23.01 -0.51 3.80
CA VAL A 246 21.87 0.28 4.30
C VAL A 246 22.25 1.74 4.56
N ASP A 247 23.43 2.01 5.13
CA ASP A 247 23.91 3.38 5.34
C ASP A 247 24.22 4.10 4.02
N GLY A 248 24.72 3.37 3.02
CA GLY A 248 24.92 3.85 1.66
C GLY A 248 23.61 4.25 0.99
N ILE A 249 22.57 3.42 1.15
CA ILE A 249 21.22 3.68 0.66
C ILE A 249 20.59 4.89 1.37
N LEU A 250 20.69 4.98 2.70
CA LEU A 250 20.16 6.11 3.48
C LEU A 250 20.86 7.43 3.14
N ASN A 251 22.12 7.39 2.71
CA ASN A 251 22.88 8.57 2.28
C ASN A 251 22.27 9.27 1.05
N TRP A 252 21.38 8.63 0.28
CA TRP A 252 20.60 9.32 -0.75
C TRP A 252 19.78 10.49 -0.21
N GLY A 253 19.46 10.49 1.09
CA GLY A 253 18.74 11.59 1.75
C GLY A 253 19.47 12.94 1.72
N LYS A 254 20.80 12.97 1.51
CA LYS A 254 21.56 14.21 1.33
C LYS A 254 21.38 14.83 -0.06
N TRP A 255 20.98 14.01 -1.03
CA TRP A 255 20.92 14.35 -2.45
C TRP A 255 19.52 14.73 -2.93
N THR A 256 18.58 14.87 -1.99
CA THR A 256 17.19 15.31 -2.22
C THR A 256 16.82 16.41 -1.23
N ARG A 257 16.01 17.37 -1.66
CA ARG A 257 15.40 18.37 -0.76
C ARG A 257 14.11 17.88 -0.11
N ARG A 258 13.52 16.78 -0.63
CA ARG A 258 12.35 16.11 -0.08
C ARG A 258 12.74 14.90 0.78
N PRO A 259 11.88 14.45 1.71
CA PRO A 259 12.14 13.25 2.49
C PRO A 259 12.43 12.03 1.61
N LEU A 260 13.54 11.35 1.89
CA LEU A 260 13.90 10.09 1.24
C LEU A 260 12.87 9.00 1.60
N LYS A 261 12.33 8.32 0.58
CA LYS A 261 11.62 7.06 0.77
C LYS A 261 12.58 5.90 0.52
N VAL A 262 12.56 4.88 1.37
CA VAL A 262 13.37 3.67 1.18
C VAL A 262 12.44 2.47 1.11
N TRP A 263 12.62 1.63 0.09
CA TRP A 263 11.85 0.42 -0.10
C TRP A 263 12.74 -0.80 -0.24
N LYS A 264 12.34 -1.88 0.42
CA LYS A 264 13.10 -3.12 0.50
C LYS A 264 12.45 -4.19 -0.38
N PHE A 265 13.28 -4.89 -1.15
CA PHE A 265 12.89 -6.05 -1.95
C PHE A 265 13.65 -7.29 -1.49
N ALA A 266 13.13 -8.47 -1.83
CA ALA A 266 13.89 -9.71 -1.75
C ALA A 266 14.69 -9.95 -3.04
N GLY A 267 15.80 -10.70 -2.93
CA GLY A 267 16.68 -11.06 -4.05
C GLY A 267 18.02 -10.31 -4.01
N GLY A 268 19.04 -10.74 -4.75
CA GLY A 268 20.35 -10.08 -4.75
C GLY A 268 20.38 -8.76 -5.51
N HIS A 269 21.55 -8.36 -6.02
CA HIS A 269 21.73 -7.08 -6.73
C HIS A 269 20.74 -6.89 -7.89
N ASP A 270 20.48 -7.96 -8.65
CA ASP A 270 19.59 -7.96 -9.82
C ASP A 270 18.09 -8.10 -9.46
N PHE A 271 17.69 -7.74 -8.23
CA PHE A 271 16.30 -7.80 -7.79
C PHE A 271 15.28 -7.08 -8.70
N PRO A 272 15.62 -6.05 -9.51
CA PRO A 272 14.66 -5.50 -10.48
C PRO A 272 14.21 -6.52 -11.54
N LEU A 273 14.97 -7.60 -11.76
CA LEU A 273 14.59 -8.70 -12.64
C LEU A 273 13.68 -9.70 -11.91
N THR A 274 14.01 -10.04 -10.66
CA THR A 274 13.28 -11.09 -9.91
C THR A 274 12.01 -10.57 -9.25
N SER A 275 11.97 -9.27 -8.93
CA SER A 275 10.91 -8.60 -8.17
C SER A 275 10.18 -7.54 -9.00
N ALA A 276 10.27 -7.62 -10.33
CA ALA A 276 9.75 -6.63 -11.28
C ALA A 276 8.26 -6.29 -11.07
N HIS A 277 7.41 -7.28 -10.76
CA HIS A 277 5.99 -7.07 -10.49
C HIS A 277 5.75 -6.19 -9.26
N GLN A 278 6.44 -6.50 -8.15
CA GLN A 278 6.32 -5.74 -6.90
C GLN A 278 6.91 -4.34 -7.07
N LEU A 279 8.02 -4.24 -7.82
CA LEU A 279 8.69 -2.99 -8.11
C LEU A 279 7.78 -2.08 -8.94
N LEU A 280 7.24 -2.56 -10.07
CA LEU A 280 6.35 -1.76 -10.92
C LEU A 280 5.03 -1.39 -10.23
N ALA A 281 4.49 -2.28 -9.39
CA ALA A 281 3.36 -1.94 -8.52
C ALA A 281 3.73 -0.79 -7.56
N LEU A 282 4.89 -0.87 -6.89
CA LEU A 282 5.36 0.20 -6.02
C LEU A 282 5.56 1.53 -6.77
N LEU A 283 6.22 1.51 -7.94
CA LEU A 283 6.45 2.70 -8.75
C LEU A 283 5.10 3.37 -9.09
N SER A 284 4.10 2.56 -9.42
CA SER A 284 2.72 2.99 -9.68
C SER A 284 2.02 3.62 -8.46
N GLU A 285 2.37 3.19 -7.25
CA GLU A 285 1.78 3.67 -5.99
C GLU A 285 2.46 4.95 -5.46
N LEU A 286 3.76 5.12 -5.74
CA LEU A 286 4.56 6.25 -5.24
C LEU A 286 4.39 7.54 -6.06
N GLU A 287 3.75 7.44 -7.23
CA GLU A 287 3.55 8.51 -8.23
C GLU A 287 2.13 9.10 -8.25
N LEU A 288 1.31 8.82 -7.25
CA LEU A 288 0.20 9.70 -6.93
C LEU A 288 0.67 10.66 -5.85
N PRO A 289 1.24 11.85 -6.20
CA PRO A 289 1.26 12.95 -5.28
C PRO A 289 -0.10 13.05 -4.59
N ALA A 290 -0.14 13.43 -3.31
CA ALA A 290 -1.40 13.77 -2.64
C ALA A 290 -2.18 14.84 -3.44
N GLU A 291 -1.51 15.61 -4.30
CA GLU A 291 -2.06 16.59 -5.24
C GLU A 291 -2.67 15.99 -6.53
N THR A 292 -2.43 14.70 -6.81
CA THR A 292 -2.88 13.96 -8.00
C THR A 292 -4.00 12.96 -7.69
N ILE A 293 -4.24 12.64 -6.42
CA ILE A 293 -5.46 11.94 -5.99
C ILE A 293 -6.61 12.95 -6.07
N ARG A 294 -7.30 12.98 -7.21
CA ARG A 294 -8.50 13.80 -7.40
C ARG A 294 -9.71 12.91 -7.55
N PHE A 295 -10.64 13.06 -6.60
CA PHE A 295 -11.96 12.47 -6.72
C PHE A 295 -12.80 13.35 -7.65
N VAL A 296 -13.43 12.72 -8.65
CA VAL A 296 -14.39 13.40 -9.51
C VAL A 296 -15.70 13.51 -8.72
N GLY A 297 -16.03 14.74 -8.31
CA GLY A 297 -17.26 15.02 -7.58
C GLY A 297 -18.50 14.88 -8.45
N ARG A 298 -19.50 14.13 -7.99
CA ARG A 298 -20.84 14.06 -8.59
C ARG A 298 -21.81 14.93 -7.80
N ALA A 299 -22.66 15.69 -8.50
CA ALA A 299 -23.61 16.61 -7.86
C ALA A 299 -24.61 15.86 -6.97
N HIS A 300 -24.86 16.39 -5.77
CA HIS A 300 -25.82 15.84 -4.81
C HIS A 300 -27.10 16.67 -4.75
N HIS A 301 -28.18 16.14 -5.33
CA HIS A 301 -29.44 16.88 -5.44
C HIS A 301 -30.38 16.73 -4.23
N ARG A 302 -30.07 15.85 -3.27
CA ARG A 302 -30.94 15.59 -2.11
C ARG A 302 -30.18 15.33 -0.81
N VAL A 303 -29.43 16.31 -0.32
CA VAL A 303 -28.76 16.25 0.99
C VAL A 303 -29.81 16.37 2.11
N ALA A 304 -29.67 15.63 3.21
CA ALA A 304 -30.58 15.75 4.35
C ALA A 304 -30.67 17.21 4.85
N SER A 305 -31.89 17.68 5.16
CA SER A 305 -32.08 19.00 5.78
C SER A 305 -31.46 19.03 7.19
N ASP A 306 -31.17 20.22 7.71
CA ASP A 306 -30.62 20.34 9.08
C ASP A 306 -31.53 19.72 10.13
N GLN A 307 -32.86 19.88 9.97
CA GLN A 307 -33.85 19.30 10.86
C GLN A 307 -33.85 17.76 10.82
N GLU A 308 -33.81 17.16 9.62
CA GLU A 308 -33.73 15.70 9.47
C GLU A 308 -32.42 15.17 10.07
N ARG A 309 -31.30 15.82 9.77
CA ARG A 309 -29.98 15.47 10.31
C ARG A 309 -29.97 15.52 11.84
N GLU A 310 -30.49 16.59 12.46
CA GLU A 310 -30.54 16.71 13.92
C GLU A 310 -31.38 15.60 14.57
N VAL A 311 -32.53 15.27 13.98
CA VAL A 311 -33.36 14.15 14.45
C VAL A 311 -32.58 12.83 14.39
N LEU A 312 -31.87 12.58 13.29
CA LEU A 312 -31.06 11.38 13.12
C LEU A 312 -29.84 11.33 14.05
N LEU A 313 -29.24 12.49 14.38
CA LEU A 313 -28.10 12.60 15.29
C LEU A 313 -28.47 12.52 16.77
N ASN A 314 -29.72 12.77 17.16
CA ASN A 314 -30.12 12.70 18.57
C ASN A 314 -29.98 11.28 19.14
N ALA A 315 -30.37 10.25 18.37
CA ALA A 315 -30.24 8.85 18.75
C ALA A 315 -29.83 7.98 17.54
N PRO A 316 -28.58 8.10 17.05
CA PRO A 316 -28.17 7.41 15.84
C PRO A 316 -28.04 5.92 16.13
N GLU A 317 -28.88 5.11 15.51
CA GLU A 317 -28.72 3.67 15.54
C GLU A 317 -27.52 3.30 14.66
N PHE A 318 -26.49 2.73 15.27
CA PHE A 318 -25.23 2.37 14.61
C PHE A 318 -25.50 1.48 13.39
N GLY A 319 -25.01 1.90 12.23
CA GLY A 319 -25.15 1.14 10.98
C GLY A 319 -26.55 1.17 10.35
N ARG A 320 -27.46 2.03 10.82
CA ARG A 320 -28.75 2.31 10.14
C ARG A 320 -28.84 3.73 9.58
N VAL A 321 -28.30 4.70 10.31
CA VAL A 321 -28.15 6.07 9.83
C VAL A 321 -26.85 6.17 9.06
N PHE A 322 -26.91 6.66 7.82
CA PHE A 322 -25.75 6.89 6.97
C PHE A 322 -25.70 8.34 6.53
N THR A 323 -24.50 8.81 6.24
CA THR A 323 -24.26 10.15 5.71
C THR A 323 -24.73 10.28 4.26
N ASP A 324 -24.73 11.52 3.74
CA ASP A 324 -25.27 11.84 2.43
C ASP A 324 -24.38 11.31 1.28
N HIS A 325 -23.06 11.23 1.51
CA HIS A 325 -22.11 10.91 0.46
C HIS A 325 -21.49 9.50 0.59
N MET A 326 -20.88 9.05 -0.50
CA MET A 326 -19.94 7.93 -0.53
C MET A 326 -18.75 8.29 -1.41
N VAL A 327 -17.62 7.64 -1.13
CA VAL A 327 -16.45 7.64 -2.02
C VAL A 327 -16.31 6.26 -2.62
N SER A 328 -16.03 6.17 -3.91
CA SER A 328 -15.86 4.91 -4.60
C SER A 328 -14.67 4.94 -5.55
N MET A 329 -14.08 3.77 -5.74
CA MET A 329 -12.95 3.57 -6.63
C MET A 329 -13.04 2.16 -7.22
N ARG A 330 -12.69 2.03 -8.49
CA ARG A 330 -12.74 0.77 -9.21
C ARG A 330 -11.33 0.23 -9.40
N TRP A 331 -11.23 -1.08 -9.48
CA TRP A 331 -10.03 -1.76 -9.91
C TRP A 331 -10.37 -2.72 -11.04
N SER A 332 -9.51 -2.76 -12.05
CA SER A 332 -9.54 -3.78 -13.10
C SER A 332 -8.11 -4.20 -13.41
N VAL A 333 -7.89 -5.45 -13.82
CA VAL A 333 -6.57 -5.95 -14.25
C VAL A 333 -5.92 -5.00 -15.27
N GLU A 334 -6.72 -4.45 -16.19
CA GLU A 334 -6.28 -3.55 -17.25
C GLU A 334 -5.78 -2.21 -16.69
N ARG A 335 -6.63 -1.51 -15.94
CA ARG A 335 -6.38 -0.13 -15.53
C ARG A 335 -5.75 0.06 -14.15
N GLY A 336 -5.64 -0.99 -13.33
CA GLY A 336 -5.37 -0.86 -11.91
C GLY A 336 -6.49 -0.08 -11.20
N TRP A 337 -6.16 0.68 -10.16
CA TRP A 337 -7.10 1.58 -9.48
C TRP A 337 -7.43 2.80 -10.37
N HIS A 338 -8.72 3.04 -10.57
CA HIS A 338 -9.23 4.11 -11.42
C HIS A 338 -10.66 4.48 -10.98
N GLY A 339 -11.27 5.47 -11.67
CA GLY A 339 -12.65 5.87 -11.39
C GLY A 339 -12.84 6.32 -9.93
N LEU A 340 -11.93 7.18 -9.45
CA LEU A 340 -12.00 7.78 -8.13
C LEU A 340 -13.14 8.80 -8.14
N GLU A 341 -14.25 8.46 -7.51
CA GLU A 341 -15.47 9.27 -7.49
C GLU A 341 -15.89 9.56 -6.05
N SER A 342 -16.35 10.78 -5.82
CA SER A 342 -17.04 11.17 -4.59
C SER A 342 -18.39 11.77 -4.95
N GLY A 343 -19.44 11.47 -4.18
CA GLY A 343 -20.79 11.92 -4.55
C GLY A 343 -21.89 11.27 -3.72
N PRO A 344 -23.15 11.29 -4.21
CA PRO A 344 -24.29 10.77 -3.47
C PRO A 344 -24.15 9.31 -3.07
N ARG A 345 -24.59 8.99 -1.85
CA ARG A 345 -24.70 7.62 -1.37
C ARG A 345 -25.84 6.92 -2.11
N GLU A 346 -25.50 6.02 -3.02
CA GLU A 346 -26.45 5.37 -3.92
C GLU A 346 -26.39 3.84 -3.81
N PRO A 347 -27.46 3.13 -4.22
CA PRO A 347 -27.41 1.69 -4.40
C PRO A 347 -26.36 1.29 -5.46
N ILE A 348 -25.64 0.20 -5.21
CA ILE A 348 -24.67 -0.34 -6.16
C ILE A 348 -25.33 -1.46 -6.96
N ALA A 349 -25.50 -1.24 -8.26
CA ALA A 349 -25.96 -2.28 -9.17
C ALA A 349 -24.83 -3.28 -9.43
N VAL A 350 -25.13 -4.57 -9.29
CA VAL A 350 -24.21 -5.68 -9.59
C VAL A 350 -24.92 -6.70 -10.45
N ASP A 351 -24.17 -7.37 -11.33
CA ASP A 351 -24.69 -8.47 -12.13
C ASP A 351 -25.10 -9.64 -11.22
N PRO A 352 -26.17 -10.40 -11.51
CA PRO A 352 -26.54 -11.59 -10.74
C PRO A 352 -25.43 -12.64 -10.65
N SER A 353 -24.50 -12.69 -11.59
CA SER A 353 -23.31 -13.54 -11.61
C SER A 353 -22.06 -12.90 -10.98
N CYS A 354 -22.22 -11.79 -10.26
CA CYS A 354 -21.14 -11.10 -9.55
C CYS A 354 -20.40 -12.04 -8.60
N MET A 355 -19.10 -12.26 -8.85
CA MET A 355 -18.27 -13.19 -8.07
C MET A 355 -18.27 -12.89 -6.57
N GLY A 356 -18.39 -11.62 -6.16
CA GLY A 356 -18.49 -11.23 -4.76
C GLY A 356 -19.73 -11.80 -4.06
N LEU A 357 -20.84 -11.98 -4.79
CA LEU A 357 -22.08 -12.58 -4.25
C LEU A 357 -21.99 -14.10 -4.14
N HIS A 358 -21.31 -14.77 -5.07
CA HIS A 358 -21.26 -16.24 -5.14
C HIS A 358 -20.13 -16.85 -4.31
N TYR A 359 -18.97 -16.21 -4.27
CA TYR A 359 -17.76 -16.76 -3.65
C TYR A 359 -17.27 -15.96 -2.45
N GLY A 360 -17.98 -14.89 -2.07
CA GLY A 360 -17.65 -14.11 -0.87
C GLY A 360 -16.29 -13.42 -0.92
N GLN A 361 -15.74 -13.16 -2.12
CA GLN A 361 -14.47 -12.44 -2.30
C GLN A 361 -14.67 -10.95 -1.97
N SER A 362 -14.71 -10.66 -0.67
CA SER A 362 -15.07 -9.38 -0.09
C SER A 362 -14.36 -9.15 1.25
N ILE A 363 -13.79 -7.96 1.42
CA ILE A 363 -13.20 -7.46 2.66
C ILE A 363 -13.82 -6.13 3.06
N PHE A 364 -13.68 -5.77 4.33
CA PHE A 364 -14.09 -4.46 4.81
C PHE A 364 -13.17 -3.94 5.90
N GLU A 365 -13.30 -2.65 6.21
CA GLU A 365 -12.70 -2.05 7.39
C GLU A 365 -13.69 -1.25 8.24
N GLY A 366 -13.21 -0.81 9.40
CA GLY A 366 -13.91 0.10 10.30
C GLY A 366 -12.93 0.96 11.06
N LEU A 367 -12.97 2.26 10.78
CA LEU A 367 -12.21 3.31 11.46
C LEU A 367 -13.16 4.43 11.91
N LYS A 368 -12.70 5.31 12.80
CA LYS A 368 -13.50 6.41 13.33
C LYS A 368 -12.78 7.75 13.16
N ALA A 369 -13.58 8.76 12.83
CA ALA A 369 -13.20 10.16 12.91
C ALA A 369 -13.79 10.80 14.18
N TYR A 370 -13.06 11.76 14.74
CA TYR A 370 -13.40 12.47 15.95
C TYR A 370 -13.19 13.97 15.76
N ARG A 371 -14.04 14.77 16.39
CA ARG A 371 -13.88 16.22 16.47
C ARG A 371 -13.25 16.56 17.82
N LYS A 372 -12.16 17.30 17.79
CA LYS A 372 -11.43 17.76 18.97
C LYS A 372 -11.98 19.10 19.49
N PRO A 373 -11.71 19.47 20.76
CA PRO A 373 -12.14 20.74 21.33
C PRO A 373 -11.66 22.00 20.58
N ASP A 374 -10.50 21.92 19.91
CA ASP A 374 -9.96 23.00 19.07
C ASP A 374 -10.63 23.11 17.69
N GLY A 375 -11.64 22.28 17.42
CA GLY A 375 -12.33 22.19 16.14
C GLY A 375 -11.63 21.31 15.10
N THR A 376 -10.44 20.79 15.39
CA THR A 376 -9.73 19.89 14.48
C THR A 376 -10.46 18.55 14.36
N VAL A 377 -10.68 18.11 13.13
CA VAL A 377 -11.24 16.78 12.84
C VAL A 377 -10.09 15.84 12.49
N SER A 378 -10.07 14.67 13.11
CA SER A 378 -8.97 13.71 12.98
C SER A 378 -9.45 12.26 12.86
N LEU A 379 -8.70 11.45 12.11
CA LEU A 379 -8.88 10.00 12.00
C LEU A 379 -7.97 9.28 13.00
N PHE A 380 -8.49 8.26 13.68
CA PHE A 380 -7.67 7.44 14.58
C PHE A 380 -6.94 6.34 13.80
N ARG A 381 -5.60 6.40 13.80
CA ARG A 381 -4.66 5.43 13.22
C ARG A 381 -5.02 4.95 11.81
N PRO A 382 -5.36 5.84 10.86
CA PRO A 382 -5.92 5.43 9.56
C PRO A 382 -4.95 4.59 8.73
N TYR A 383 -3.63 4.78 8.85
CA TYR A 383 -2.62 3.96 8.17
C TYR A 383 -2.52 2.53 8.72
N ASP A 384 -2.76 2.32 10.02
CA ASP A 384 -2.84 0.96 10.57
C ASP A 384 -4.08 0.21 10.05
N HIS A 385 -5.19 0.93 9.87
CA HIS A 385 -6.39 0.41 9.22
C HIS A 385 -6.14 0.09 7.74
N ALA A 386 -5.48 1.00 7.02
CA ALA A 386 -5.12 0.81 5.61
C ALA A 386 -4.23 -0.42 5.39
N ARG A 387 -3.20 -0.60 6.24
CA ARG A 387 -2.32 -1.77 6.19
C ARG A 387 -3.08 -3.08 6.42
N ARG A 388 -3.96 -3.12 7.42
CA ARG A 388 -4.80 -4.29 7.67
C ARG A 388 -5.77 -4.58 6.50
N PHE A 389 -6.23 -3.54 5.82
CA PHE A 389 -7.04 -3.67 4.61
C PHE A 389 -6.23 -4.32 3.48
N GLN A 390 -4.97 -3.93 3.28
CA GLN A 390 -4.06 -4.59 2.33
C GLN A 390 -3.75 -6.04 2.71
N GLU A 391 -3.44 -6.31 3.98
CA GLU A 391 -3.23 -7.68 4.49
C GLU A 391 -4.45 -8.57 4.23
N SER A 392 -5.65 -8.03 4.44
CA SER A 392 -6.90 -8.72 4.17
C SER A 392 -7.10 -8.99 2.67
N ALA A 393 -6.78 -8.00 1.82
CA ALA A 393 -6.85 -8.16 0.37
C ALA A 393 -5.91 -9.26 -0.13
N GLY A 394 -4.65 -9.25 0.32
CA GLY A 394 -3.67 -10.28 -0.02
C GLY A 394 -4.12 -11.67 0.42
N ARG A 395 -4.70 -11.81 1.63
CA ARG A 395 -5.16 -13.10 2.15
C ARG A 395 -6.25 -13.74 1.29
N ILE A 396 -7.13 -12.94 0.67
CA ILE A 396 -8.23 -13.45 -0.17
C ILE A 396 -8.04 -13.12 -1.66
N ALA A 397 -6.79 -12.97 -2.10
CA ALA A 397 -6.38 -12.81 -3.50
C ALA A 397 -7.06 -11.64 -4.23
N MET A 398 -7.17 -10.50 -3.56
CA MET A 398 -7.69 -9.24 -4.10
C MET A 398 -6.53 -8.26 -4.36
N PRO A 399 -6.72 -7.25 -5.24
CA PRO A 399 -5.73 -6.19 -5.40
C PRO A 399 -5.51 -5.42 -4.10
N THR A 400 -4.27 -5.05 -3.82
CA THR A 400 -3.92 -4.17 -2.71
C THR A 400 -4.38 -2.74 -3.03
N LEU A 401 -5.04 -2.10 -2.08
CA LEU A 401 -5.34 -0.66 -2.15
C LEU A 401 -4.19 0.11 -1.49
N PRO A 402 -3.51 1.06 -2.18
CA PRO A 402 -2.40 1.79 -1.59
C PRO A 402 -2.80 2.50 -0.30
N GLU A 403 -1.95 2.48 0.74
CA GLU A 403 -2.30 3.04 2.05
C GLU A 403 -2.69 4.53 1.93
N SER A 404 -1.94 5.31 1.12
CA SER A 404 -2.22 6.72 0.85
C SER A 404 -3.58 6.95 0.18
N LEU A 405 -3.98 6.10 -0.78
CA LEU A 405 -5.27 6.20 -1.47
C LEU A 405 -6.44 5.84 -0.54
N PHE A 406 -6.26 4.83 0.32
CA PHE A 406 -7.24 4.50 1.36
C PHE A 406 -7.46 5.69 2.31
N VAL A 407 -6.37 6.29 2.80
CA VAL A 407 -6.47 7.44 3.72
C VAL A 407 -7.08 8.65 3.00
N ALA A 408 -6.64 8.96 1.78
CA ALA A 408 -7.20 10.07 1.00
C ALA A 408 -8.72 9.90 0.74
N ALA A 409 -9.19 8.69 0.48
CA ALA A 409 -10.62 8.42 0.32
C ALA A 409 -11.41 8.62 1.62
N ALA A 410 -10.84 8.24 2.76
CA ALA A 410 -11.46 8.47 4.07
C ALA A 410 -11.51 9.96 4.41
N GLU A 411 -10.46 10.71 4.08
CA GLU A 411 -10.43 12.16 4.24
C GLU A 411 -11.44 12.88 3.34
N GLU A 412 -11.54 12.48 2.07
CA GLU A 412 -12.51 13.03 1.11
C GLU A 412 -13.95 12.85 1.62
N LEU A 413 -14.30 11.63 2.04
CA LEU A 413 -15.63 11.36 2.60
C LEU A 413 -15.89 12.22 3.86
N LEU A 414 -14.87 12.35 4.71
CA LEU A 414 -14.98 13.12 5.95
C LEU A 414 -15.15 14.63 5.69
N ARG A 415 -14.53 15.18 4.64
CA ARG A 415 -14.73 16.58 4.21
C ARG A 415 -16.15 16.81 3.70
N LEU A 416 -16.67 15.88 2.90
CA LEU A 416 -18.04 15.98 2.35
C LEU A 416 -19.11 15.88 3.43
N ASP A 417 -18.91 15.00 4.41
CA ASP A 417 -19.90 14.66 5.43
C ASP A 417 -19.56 15.19 6.82
N GLU A 418 -18.69 16.19 6.95
CA GLU A 418 -18.28 16.78 8.22
C GLU A 418 -19.50 17.13 9.11
N ARG A 419 -20.56 17.64 8.49
CA ARG A 419 -21.78 18.07 9.17
C ARG A 419 -22.47 16.94 9.96
N TRP A 420 -22.20 15.68 9.65
CA TRP A 420 -22.72 14.51 10.37
C TRP A 420 -21.92 14.15 11.61
N LEU A 421 -20.75 14.76 11.82
CA LEU A 421 -19.94 14.59 13.01
C LEU A 421 -20.34 15.63 14.07
N GLY A 422 -21.02 15.15 15.12
CA GLY A 422 -21.42 15.97 16.27
C GLY A 422 -20.24 16.55 17.06
N PHE A 423 -20.53 17.55 17.89
CA PHE A 423 -19.53 18.26 18.70
C PHE A 423 -19.23 17.61 20.05
N ALA A 424 -20.10 16.73 20.53
CA ALA A 424 -19.93 16.14 21.85
C ALA A 424 -18.82 15.06 21.83
N PRO A 425 -17.93 14.98 22.85
CA PRO A 425 -16.75 14.11 22.82
C PRO A 425 -17.02 12.61 22.64
N GLU A 426 -18.22 12.15 23.03
CA GLU A 426 -18.65 10.77 22.86
C GLU A 426 -19.10 10.42 21.44
N ARG A 427 -19.25 11.44 20.58
CA ARG A 427 -19.68 11.31 19.18
C ARG A 427 -18.49 11.09 18.28
N SER A 428 -18.68 10.22 17.29
CA SER A 428 -17.70 9.90 16.26
C SER A 428 -18.42 9.67 14.94
N LEU A 429 -17.66 9.71 13.84
CA LEU A 429 -18.14 9.27 12.54
C LEU A 429 -17.44 7.97 12.19
N TYR A 430 -18.20 6.89 12.12
CA TYR A 430 -17.66 5.58 11.75
C TYR A 430 -17.61 5.46 10.24
N ILE A 431 -16.40 5.27 9.70
CA ILE A 431 -16.16 5.10 8.28
C ILE A 431 -16.03 3.60 7.98
N ARG A 432 -16.73 3.17 6.93
CA ARG A 432 -16.83 1.78 6.47
C ARG A 432 -16.31 1.67 5.04
N PRO A 433 -15.01 1.39 4.86
CA PRO A 433 -14.48 0.88 3.61
C PRO A 433 -14.95 -0.56 3.38
N VAL A 434 -15.37 -0.88 2.17
CA VAL A 434 -15.68 -2.25 1.70
C VAL A 434 -15.04 -2.40 0.33
N MET A 435 -14.36 -3.52 0.07
CA MET A 435 -13.92 -3.90 -1.27
C MET A 435 -14.48 -5.28 -1.59
N PHE A 436 -15.06 -5.45 -2.77
CA PHE A 436 -15.58 -6.73 -3.22
C PHE A 436 -15.42 -6.93 -4.73
N ALA A 437 -15.34 -8.19 -5.15
CA ALA A 437 -15.28 -8.58 -6.55
C ALA A 437 -16.59 -8.22 -7.27
N THR A 438 -16.50 -7.54 -8.41
CA THR A 438 -17.65 -7.11 -9.23
C THR A 438 -17.77 -7.85 -10.56
N GLU A 439 -16.76 -8.64 -10.93
CA GLU A 439 -16.76 -9.37 -12.19
C GLU A 439 -17.97 -10.31 -12.33
N ALA A 440 -18.62 -10.28 -13.49
CA ALA A 440 -19.72 -11.15 -13.85
C ALA A 440 -19.17 -12.51 -14.34
N SER A 441 -19.03 -13.48 -13.42
CA SER A 441 -18.54 -14.81 -13.75
C SER A 441 -18.88 -15.84 -12.67
N LEU A 442 -19.17 -17.08 -13.10
CA LEU A 442 -19.27 -18.24 -12.21
C LEU A 442 -17.98 -19.10 -12.22
N GLY A 443 -16.89 -18.58 -12.79
CA GLY A 443 -15.60 -19.27 -12.76
C GLY A 443 -14.90 -19.04 -11.42
N LEU A 444 -14.58 -20.12 -10.68
CA LEU A 444 -13.86 -20.01 -9.42
C LEU A 444 -12.37 -19.70 -9.65
N ARG A 445 -12.02 -18.43 -9.52
CA ARG A 445 -10.66 -17.87 -9.55
C ARG A 445 -10.67 -16.49 -8.90
N PRO A 446 -9.52 -15.83 -8.68
CA PRO A 446 -9.52 -14.41 -8.37
C PRO A 446 -10.26 -13.61 -9.45
N ALA A 447 -11.13 -12.69 -9.02
CA ALA A 447 -11.80 -11.78 -9.95
C ALA A 447 -10.79 -10.81 -10.59
N ARG A 448 -11.18 -10.29 -11.75
CA ARG A 448 -10.41 -9.31 -12.55
C ARG A 448 -10.93 -7.90 -12.37
N GLU A 449 -12.06 -7.72 -11.69
CA GLU A 449 -12.70 -6.45 -11.42
C GLU A 449 -13.19 -6.37 -9.98
N TYR A 450 -12.93 -5.23 -9.33
CA TYR A 450 -13.35 -4.95 -7.97
C TYR A 450 -13.85 -3.52 -7.86
N VAL A 451 -14.64 -3.26 -6.84
CA VAL A 451 -14.95 -1.91 -6.38
C VAL A 451 -14.59 -1.80 -4.91
N CYS A 452 -13.99 -0.67 -4.52
CA CYS A 452 -13.88 -0.25 -3.14
C CYS A 452 -14.76 0.98 -2.89
N ILE A 453 -15.53 0.95 -1.80
CA ILE A 453 -16.52 1.97 -1.46
C ILE A 453 -16.35 2.32 0.01
N LEU A 454 -16.34 3.61 0.32
CA LEU A 454 -16.35 4.15 1.66
C LEU A 454 -17.69 4.84 1.91
N THR A 455 -18.33 4.48 3.02
CA THR A 455 -19.54 5.11 3.54
C THR A 455 -19.33 5.49 5.00
N ALA A 456 -20.11 6.42 5.53
CA ALA A 456 -20.01 6.82 6.92
C ALA A 456 -21.35 6.73 7.64
N SER A 457 -21.28 6.50 8.96
CA SER A 457 -22.42 6.40 9.86
C SER A 457 -22.09 7.12 11.17
N PRO A 458 -22.94 8.05 11.64
CA PRO A 458 -22.76 8.65 12.96
C PRO A 458 -22.79 7.57 14.05
N ALA A 459 -21.87 7.66 15.00
CA ALA A 459 -21.73 6.69 16.07
C ALA A 459 -21.56 7.37 17.42
N VAL A 460 -22.15 6.79 18.45
CA VAL A 460 -21.96 7.16 19.85
C VAL A 460 -21.10 6.10 20.51
N THR A 461 -20.19 6.52 21.38
CA THR A 461 -19.44 5.59 22.22
C THR A 461 -20.43 4.73 23.02
N PRO A 462 -20.41 3.39 22.87
CA PRO A 462 -21.36 2.52 23.56
C PRO A 462 -21.29 2.68 25.09
N SER A 463 -22.40 2.41 25.76
CA SER A 463 -22.42 2.36 27.23
C SER A 463 -21.48 1.28 27.73
N ALA A 464 -20.77 1.54 28.84
CA ALA A 464 -19.89 0.57 29.49
C ALA A 464 -20.65 -0.48 30.33
N GLN A 465 -21.90 -0.78 29.95
CA GLN A 465 -22.69 -1.80 30.63
C GLN A 465 -22.02 -3.16 30.40
N PRO A 466 -21.64 -3.87 31.48
CA PRO A 466 -21.05 -5.20 31.36
C PRO A 466 -22.01 -6.18 30.70
N VAL A 467 -21.47 -7.08 29.88
CA VAL A 467 -22.25 -8.09 29.15
C VAL A 467 -21.92 -9.50 29.61
N SER A 468 -22.75 -10.46 29.23
CA SER A 468 -22.55 -11.89 29.46
C SER A 468 -22.06 -12.59 28.18
N ALA A 469 -21.23 -13.63 28.31
CA ALA A 469 -20.73 -14.37 27.15
C ALA A 469 -20.92 -15.89 27.23
N TRP A 470 -21.29 -16.48 26.11
CA TRP A 470 -21.31 -17.93 25.90
C TRP A 470 -20.04 -18.39 25.18
N VAL A 471 -19.28 -19.30 25.77
CA VAL A 471 -18.12 -19.94 25.16
C VAL A 471 -18.60 -20.96 24.14
N CYS A 472 -18.26 -20.70 22.88
CA CYS A 472 -18.71 -21.48 21.75
C CYS A 472 -17.82 -22.72 21.55
N GLU A 473 -18.28 -23.86 22.04
CA GLU A 473 -17.60 -25.15 21.87
C GLU A 473 -18.00 -25.88 20.56
N ASP A 474 -19.19 -25.60 20.03
CA ASP A 474 -19.74 -26.30 18.88
C ASP A 474 -19.27 -25.72 17.53
N PHE A 475 -19.05 -24.40 17.45
CA PHE A 475 -18.63 -23.73 16.23
C PHE A 475 -17.19 -23.21 16.35
N VAL A 476 -16.54 -23.01 15.21
CA VAL A 476 -15.20 -22.42 15.09
C VAL A 476 -15.33 -21.14 14.27
N ARG A 477 -14.61 -20.09 14.68
CA ARG A 477 -14.53 -18.86 13.89
C ARG A 477 -13.56 -18.98 12.71
N ALA A 478 -12.35 -19.45 12.98
CA ALA A 478 -11.28 -19.63 12.01
C ALA A 478 -10.34 -20.75 12.46
N ALA A 479 -9.66 -21.37 11.48
CA ALA A 479 -8.60 -22.35 11.74
C ALA A 479 -7.25 -21.82 11.23
N ARG A 480 -6.15 -22.41 11.72
CA ARG A 480 -4.80 -22.11 11.24
C ARG A 480 -4.69 -22.35 9.72
N GLY A 481 -4.01 -21.45 9.02
CA GLY A 481 -3.98 -21.45 7.56
C GLY A 481 -5.28 -20.99 6.90
N GLY A 482 -6.32 -20.64 7.66
CA GLY A 482 -7.56 -20.05 7.18
C GLY A 482 -7.47 -18.53 6.99
N SER A 483 -8.62 -17.86 6.87
CA SER A 483 -8.73 -16.40 6.67
C SER A 483 -8.92 -15.60 7.96
N GLY A 484 -8.74 -16.20 9.13
CA GLY A 484 -9.13 -15.59 10.42
C GLY A 484 -8.46 -14.26 10.72
N SER A 485 -7.19 -14.11 10.34
CA SER A 485 -6.41 -12.87 10.49
C SER A 485 -6.81 -11.77 9.50
N ALA A 486 -7.57 -12.08 8.46
CA ALA A 486 -8.11 -11.11 7.51
C ALA A 486 -9.50 -10.61 7.95
N LYS A 487 -9.80 -9.35 7.65
CA LYS A 487 -11.12 -8.76 7.86
C LYS A 487 -12.05 -9.02 6.67
N ALA A 488 -12.19 -10.31 6.33
CA ALA A 488 -13.00 -10.79 5.21
C ALA A 488 -14.45 -11.05 5.62
N ALA A 489 -15.41 -10.73 4.76
CA ALA A 489 -16.84 -10.92 5.01
C ALA A 489 -17.19 -12.38 5.35
N GLY A 490 -16.52 -13.33 4.70
CA GLY A 490 -16.68 -14.77 4.92
C GLY A 490 -16.39 -15.24 6.35
N ASN A 491 -15.64 -14.47 7.15
CA ASN A 491 -15.37 -14.80 8.56
C ASN A 491 -16.52 -14.42 9.50
N TYR A 492 -17.47 -13.60 9.05
CA TYR A 492 -18.54 -13.06 9.90
C TYR A 492 -19.84 -13.84 9.74
N ALA A 493 -20.22 -14.19 8.50
CA ALA A 493 -21.48 -14.87 8.22
C ALA A 493 -21.66 -16.23 8.95
N PRO A 494 -20.64 -17.12 9.01
CA PRO A 494 -20.76 -18.38 9.75
C PRO A 494 -20.98 -18.18 11.26
N GLY A 495 -20.50 -17.06 11.80
CA GLY A 495 -20.65 -16.74 13.23
C GLY A 495 -22.06 -16.33 13.64
N LEU A 496 -22.94 -15.99 12.70
CA LEU A 496 -24.30 -15.56 12.99
C LEU A 496 -25.11 -16.66 13.71
N LEU A 497 -24.96 -17.92 13.27
CA LEU A 497 -25.63 -19.05 13.92
C LEU A 497 -25.18 -19.25 15.37
N ALA A 498 -23.87 -19.15 15.62
CA ALA A 498 -23.32 -19.24 16.96
C ALA A 498 -23.82 -18.12 17.87
N GLN A 499 -23.93 -16.89 17.34
CA GLN A 499 -24.47 -15.75 18.08
C GLN A 499 -25.96 -15.92 18.40
N THR A 500 -26.76 -16.45 17.47
CA THR A 500 -28.17 -16.76 17.70
C THR A 500 -28.34 -17.84 18.78
N ASP A 501 -27.50 -18.88 18.78
CA ASP A 501 -27.52 -19.92 19.82
C ASP A 501 -27.20 -19.34 21.20
N ALA A 502 -26.19 -18.47 21.31
CA ALA A 502 -25.87 -17.80 22.56
C ALA A 502 -27.01 -16.90 23.07
N GLN A 503 -27.64 -16.15 22.19
CA GLN A 503 -28.81 -15.33 22.54
C GLN A 503 -29.99 -16.18 23.00
N ALA A 504 -30.24 -17.33 22.35
CA ALA A 504 -31.28 -18.27 22.76
C ALA A 504 -31.00 -18.87 24.16
N ARG A 505 -29.72 -18.91 24.57
CA ARG A 505 -29.28 -19.31 25.92
C ARG A 505 -29.27 -18.15 26.93
N GLY A 506 -29.63 -16.94 26.51
CA GLY A 506 -29.66 -15.75 27.37
C GLY A 506 -28.32 -15.04 27.55
N PHE A 507 -27.36 -15.24 26.64
CA PHE A 507 -26.07 -14.54 26.64
C PHE A 507 -26.01 -13.45 25.57
N ASP A 508 -25.34 -12.35 25.88
CA ASP A 508 -25.24 -11.19 24.98
C ASP A 508 -24.23 -11.42 23.84
N GLN A 509 -23.13 -12.12 24.14
CA GLN A 509 -21.99 -12.31 23.23
C GLN A 509 -21.55 -13.77 23.19
N ILE A 510 -20.76 -14.11 22.16
CA ILE A 510 -20.04 -15.39 22.06
C ILE A 510 -18.55 -15.20 22.29
N VAL A 511 -17.89 -16.23 22.81
CA VAL A 511 -16.43 -16.35 22.88
C VAL A 511 -15.98 -17.54 22.05
N TRP A 512 -14.99 -17.30 21.19
CA TRP A 512 -14.42 -18.28 20.30
C TRP A 512 -13.27 -19.03 20.96
N LEU A 513 -13.29 -20.35 20.79
CA LEU A 513 -12.15 -21.22 21.07
C LEU A 513 -11.42 -21.58 19.77
N ASP A 514 -10.15 -21.92 19.91
CA ASP A 514 -9.33 -22.39 18.80
C ASP A 514 -9.93 -23.63 18.11
N ALA A 515 -9.68 -23.75 16.81
CA ALA A 515 -10.23 -24.81 15.98
C ALA A 515 -9.74 -26.22 16.34
N GLU A 516 -8.50 -26.33 16.83
CA GLU A 516 -7.77 -27.59 16.91
C GLU A 516 -8.01 -28.31 18.23
N GLU A 517 -7.75 -27.65 19.36
CA GLU A 517 -7.84 -28.23 20.69
C GLU A 517 -9.17 -27.90 21.39
N ARG A 518 -9.95 -26.96 20.84
CA ARG A 518 -11.20 -26.45 21.46
C ARG A 518 -11.02 -26.06 22.91
N ARG A 519 -9.90 -25.41 23.22
CA ARG A 519 -9.46 -25.12 24.59
C ARG A 519 -9.01 -23.67 24.77
N TRP A 520 -8.44 -23.08 23.74
CA TRP A 520 -7.74 -21.82 23.83
C TRP A 520 -8.65 -20.69 23.39
N VAL A 521 -8.82 -19.70 24.25
CA VAL A 521 -9.67 -18.54 23.98
C VAL A 521 -9.01 -17.64 22.94
N GLU A 522 -9.76 -17.25 21.92
CA GLU A 522 -9.28 -16.42 20.79
C GLU A 522 -9.89 -15.01 20.81
N GLU A 523 -11.20 -14.90 20.59
CA GLU A 523 -11.91 -13.63 20.40
C GLU A 523 -13.31 -13.67 21.04
N MET A 524 -13.94 -12.50 21.24
CA MET A 524 -15.33 -12.37 21.65
C MET A 524 -16.14 -11.72 20.53
N ALA A 525 -17.02 -12.50 19.91
CA ALA A 525 -17.78 -12.13 18.73
C ALA A 525 -16.89 -11.56 17.61
N THR A 526 -16.72 -10.23 17.55
CA THR A 526 -15.91 -9.51 16.55
C THR A 526 -14.82 -8.64 17.18
N MET A 527 -14.47 -8.92 18.44
CA MET A 527 -13.55 -8.18 19.29
C MET A 527 -12.42 -9.07 19.82
N ASN A 528 -11.23 -8.48 20.00
CA ASN A 528 -10.18 -9.16 20.74
C ASN A 528 -10.48 -9.15 22.24
N LEU A 529 -9.97 -10.12 22.99
CA LEU A 529 -10.19 -10.27 24.43
C LEU A 529 -8.96 -9.89 25.26
N PHE A 530 -9.21 -9.36 26.45
CA PHE A 530 -8.21 -9.08 27.48
C PHE A 530 -8.66 -9.62 28.83
N PHE A 531 -7.70 -10.08 29.63
CA PHE A 531 -7.87 -10.64 30.97
C PHE A 531 -6.95 -9.89 31.94
N VAL A 532 -7.52 -9.33 33.00
CA VAL A 532 -6.77 -8.61 34.02
C VAL A 532 -6.58 -9.54 35.21
N HIS A 533 -5.33 -9.81 35.54
CA HIS A 533 -4.95 -10.52 36.75
C HIS A 533 -4.41 -9.53 37.78
N ASP A 534 -4.86 -9.68 39.02
CA ASP A 534 -4.44 -8.88 40.16
C ASP A 534 -4.08 -9.83 41.31
N ASP A 535 -2.80 -9.88 41.67
CA ASP A 535 -2.30 -10.67 42.80
C ASP A 535 -2.04 -9.82 44.05
N GLY A 536 -2.48 -8.55 44.03
CA GLY A 536 -2.29 -7.59 45.12
C GLY A 536 -0.93 -6.88 45.09
N SER A 537 0.02 -7.31 44.26
CA SER A 537 1.34 -6.68 44.12
C SER A 537 1.57 -6.07 42.74
N ASP A 538 1.11 -6.73 41.68
CA ASP A 538 1.22 -6.28 40.29
C ASP A 538 -0.08 -6.56 39.52
N LYS A 539 -0.41 -5.69 38.56
CA LYS A 539 -1.52 -5.90 37.62
C LYS A 539 -0.99 -6.36 36.27
N LYS A 540 -1.37 -7.58 35.89
CA LYS A 540 -0.98 -8.20 34.62
C LYS A 540 -2.17 -8.20 33.67
N ILE A 541 -1.94 -7.74 32.44
CA ILE A 541 -2.97 -7.64 31.41
C ILE A 541 -2.62 -8.62 30.30
N VAL A 542 -3.39 -9.69 30.18
CA VAL A 542 -3.12 -10.78 29.24
C VAL A 542 -4.10 -10.70 28.08
N THR A 543 -3.63 -10.89 26.86
CA THR A 543 -4.48 -11.06 25.67
C THR A 543 -4.00 -12.27 24.86
N PRO A 544 -4.92 -13.00 24.17
CA PRO A 544 -4.53 -14.04 23.24
C PRO A 544 -3.49 -13.54 22.24
N ARG A 545 -2.33 -14.22 22.15
CA ARG A 545 -1.29 -13.90 21.16
C ARG A 545 -1.81 -14.04 19.73
N LEU A 546 -1.34 -13.22 18.82
CA LEU A 546 -1.77 -13.29 17.42
C LEU A 546 -1.38 -14.62 16.76
N THR A 547 -2.30 -15.16 15.99
CA THR A 547 -2.20 -16.35 15.14
C THR A 547 -2.92 -16.07 13.82
N ASP A 548 -2.83 -16.97 12.85
CA ASP A 548 -3.60 -16.87 11.59
C ASP A 548 -5.13 -16.94 11.81
N SER A 549 -5.56 -17.33 13.02
CA SER A 549 -6.96 -17.43 13.45
C SER A 549 -7.42 -16.26 14.32
N ILE A 550 -6.59 -15.23 14.56
CA ILE A 550 -6.97 -14.05 15.36
C ILE A 550 -6.72 -12.77 14.54
N LEU A 551 -7.75 -11.92 14.46
CA LEU A 551 -7.66 -10.63 13.78
C LEU A 551 -6.77 -9.68 14.58
N SER A 552 -5.77 -9.08 13.93
CA SER A 552 -4.92 -8.05 14.52
C SER A 552 -5.69 -6.73 14.72
N GLY A 553 -6.38 -6.59 15.84
CA GLY A 553 -7.14 -5.38 16.21
C GLY A 553 -6.27 -4.12 16.36
N VAL A 554 -6.64 -3.03 15.68
CA VAL A 554 -6.02 -1.70 15.92
C VAL A 554 -6.26 -1.25 17.37
N THR A 555 -7.48 -1.43 17.90
CA THR A 555 -7.78 -1.16 19.32
C THR A 555 -6.93 -2.03 20.25
N ARG A 556 -6.81 -3.33 19.99
CA ARG A 556 -5.95 -4.25 20.77
C ARG A 556 -4.51 -3.75 20.84
N ARG A 557 -3.93 -3.38 19.69
CA ARG A 557 -2.57 -2.84 19.58
C ARG A 557 -2.41 -1.56 20.41
N SER A 558 -3.39 -0.64 20.34
CA SER A 558 -3.38 0.58 21.14
C SER A 558 -3.46 0.30 22.65
N LEU A 559 -4.28 -0.67 23.07
CA LEU A 559 -4.44 -1.01 24.48
C LEU A 559 -3.21 -1.69 25.08
N LEU A 560 -2.46 -2.48 24.31
CA LEU A 560 -1.19 -3.03 24.76
C LEU A 560 -0.17 -1.91 25.08
N GLN A 561 -0.06 -0.91 24.21
CA GLN A 561 0.78 0.26 24.44
C GLN A 561 0.32 1.06 25.66
N LEU A 562 -0.97 1.44 25.70
CA LEU A 562 -1.51 2.23 26.83
C LEU A 562 -1.40 1.48 28.16
N SER A 563 -1.52 0.15 28.16
CA SER A 563 -1.31 -0.66 29.35
C SER A 563 0.10 -0.52 29.90
N GLN A 564 1.11 -0.56 29.02
CA GLN A 564 2.51 -0.37 29.40
C GLN A 564 2.75 1.03 29.99
N ASP A 565 2.20 2.07 29.37
CA ASP A 565 2.36 3.47 29.83
C ASP A 565 1.75 3.70 31.21
N MET A 566 0.70 2.95 31.55
CA MET A 566 0.00 3.01 32.82
C MET A 566 0.67 2.14 33.91
N GLY A 567 1.83 1.54 33.60
CA GLY A 567 2.59 0.70 34.53
C GLY A 567 2.04 -0.71 34.70
N PHE A 568 1.07 -1.13 33.87
CA PHE A 568 0.62 -2.52 33.84
C PHE A 568 1.61 -3.39 33.06
N ARG A 569 1.55 -4.71 33.27
CA ARG A 569 2.38 -5.67 32.53
C ARG A 569 1.55 -6.33 31.42
N PRO A 570 1.56 -5.81 30.17
CA PRO A 570 0.89 -6.48 29.06
C PRO A 570 1.64 -7.77 28.69
N GLU A 571 0.90 -8.84 28.41
CA GLU A 571 1.43 -10.12 27.94
C GLU A 571 0.56 -10.70 26.82
N GLU A 572 1.21 -11.10 25.72
CA GLU A 572 0.59 -11.80 24.62
C GLU A 572 0.92 -13.30 24.72
N ARG A 573 -0.05 -14.13 25.13
CA ARG A 573 0.11 -15.59 25.22
C ARG A 573 -1.22 -16.30 24.97
N ARG A 574 -1.22 -17.63 24.89
CA ARG A 574 -2.49 -18.37 24.89
C ARG A 574 -3.11 -18.30 26.28
N VAL A 575 -4.45 -18.22 26.32
CA VAL A 575 -5.26 -18.31 27.55
C VAL A 575 -6.21 -19.47 27.36
N SER A 576 -6.19 -20.44 28.28
CA SER A 576 -7.09 -21.60 28.18
C SER A 576 -8.43 -21.32 28.87
N LEU A 577 -9.51 -21.94 28.40
CA LEU A 577 -10.82 -21.91 29.07
C LEU A 577 -10.72 -22.36 30.52
N ALA A 578 -9.94 -23.40 30.78
CA ALA A 578 -9.70 -23.91 32.14
C ALA A 578 -9.05 -22.86 33.03
N GLU A 579 -7.98 -22.21 32.55
CA GLU A 579 -7.30 -21.13 33.26
C GLU A 579 -8.25 -19.97 33.55
N TRP A 580 -8.98 -19.50 32.53
CA TRP A 580 -9.91 -18.38 32.68
C TRP A 580 -10.95 -18.66 33.79
N TRP A 581 -11.53 -19.87 33.77
CA TRP A 581 -12.47 -20.31 34.80
C TRP A 581 -11.83 -20.42 36.19
N THR A 582 -10.69 -21.10 36.32
CA THR A 582 -10.06 -21.33 37.63
C THR A 582 -9.54 -20.04 38.26
N GLU A 583 -8.97 -19.14 37.46
CA GLU A 583 -8.43 -17.86 37.95
C GLU A 583 -9.55 -16.88 38.32
N ALA A 584 -10.68 -16.90 37.60
CA ALA A 584 -11.86 -16.12 37.98
C ALA A 584 -12.45 -16.62 39.31
N LEU A 585 -12.61 -17.95 39.48
CA LEU A 585 -13.09 -18.53 40.74
C LEU A 585 -12.15 -18.26 41.92
N ALA A 586 -10.84 -18.23 41.67
CA ALA A 586 -9.85 -17.91 42.69
C ALA A 586 -9.78 -16.41 43.03
N GLY A 587 -10.51 -15.56 42.31
CA GLY A 587 -10.49 -14.10 42.48
C GLY A 587 -9.21 -13.42 42.00
N ARG A 588 -8.29 -14.15 41.35
CA ARG A 588 -7.04 -13.61 40.80
C ARG A 588 -7.22 -12.96 39.44
N LEU A 589 -8.20 -13.42 38.66
CA LEU A 589 -8.64 -12.76 37.43
C LEU A 589 -9.82 -11.85 37.76
N THR A 590 -9.55 -10.55 37.82
CA THR A 590 -10.46 -9.54 38.35
C THR A 590 -11.32 -8.89 37.28
N GLU A 591 -10.85 -8.85 36.02
CA GLU A 591 -11.58 -8.21 34.92
C GLU A 591 -11.39 -8.99 33.60
N THR A 592 -12.39 -8.96 32.74
CA THR A 592 -12.30 -9.43 31.35
C THR A 592 -13.06 -8.44 30.48
N PHE A 593 -12.52 -8.11 29.32
CA PHE A 593 -13.19 -7.20 28.40
C PHE A 593 -12.85 -7.49 26.95
N GLY A 594 -13.81 -7.22 26.06
CA GLY A 594 -13.60 -7.19 24.62
C GLY A 594 -13.14 -5.82 24.15
N CYS A 595 -12.40 -5.76 23.05
CA CYS A 595 -12.07 -4.50 22.38
C CYS A 595 -12.17 -4.56 20.85
N GLY A 596 -12.60 -3.45 20.24
CA GLY A 596 -12.68 -3.28 18.79
C GLY A 596 -13.15 -1.88 18.40
N THR A 597 -13.05 -1.52 17.11
CA THR A 597 -13.39 -0.16 16.67
C THR A 597 -14.86 0.21 16.94
N ALA A 598 -15.78 -0.71 16.63
CA ALA A 598 -17.23 -0.47 16.78
C ALA A 598 -17.64 -0.48 18.26
N GLY A 599 -17.35 -1.58 18.97
CA GLY A 599 -17.71 -1.80 20.38
C GLY A 599 -16.85 -1.07 21.41
N ALA A 600 -15.82 -0.33 20.99
CA ALA A 600 -14.84 0.30 21.86
C ALA A 600 -14.19 -0.73 22.84
N ILE A 601 -14.39 -0.55 24.14
CA ILE A 601 -14.00 -1.49 25.20
C ILE A 601 -15.29 -1.92 25.91
N LEU A 602 -15.58 -3.23 25.89
CA LEU A 602 -16.81 -3.80 26.43
C LEU A 602 -16.49 -4.72 27.62
N PRO A 603 -16.85 -4.33 28.85
CA PRO A 603 -16.62 -5.16 30.04
C PRO A 603 -17.47 -6.44 30.00
N LEU A 604 -16.95 -7.52 30.59
CA LEU A 604 -17.65 -8.79 30.69
C LEU A 604 -17.96 -9.11 32.16
N ALA A 605 -19.24 -9.24 32.48
CA ALA A 605 -19.72 -9.55 33.82
C ALA A 605 -19.61 -11.04 34.15
N SER A 606 -19.90 -11.90 33.19
CA SER A 606 -19.91 -13.35 33.37
C SER A 606 -19.66 -14.08 32.06
N ALA A 607 -19.21 -15.32 32.18
CA ALA A 607 -19.11 -16.23 31.07
C ALA A 607 -19.62 -17.62 31.45
N ALA A 608 -20.08 -18.37 30.45
CA ALA A 608 -20.49 -19.76 30.61
C ALA A 608 -20.04 -20.61 29.43
N SER A 609 -19.90 -21.89 29.69
CA SER A 609 -19.63 -22.97 28.74
C SER A 609 -20.65 -24.10 28.99
N ARG A 610 -20.55 -25.23 28.30
CA ARG A 610 -21.52 -26.32 28.45
C ARG A 610 -21.66 -26.85 29.88
N ASP A 611 -20.55 -26.90 30.63
CA ASP A 611 -20.48 -27.51 31.97
C ASP A 611 -20.23 -26.50 33.11
N ARG A 612 -19.95 -25.22 32.79
CA ARG A 612 -19.50 -24.21 33.78
C ARG A 612 -20.12 -22.86 33.53
N GLN A 613 -20.32 -22.10 34.61
CA GLN A 613 -20.64 -20.67 34.59
C GLN A 613 -19.86 -19.98 35.70
N TRP A 614 -19.32 -18.79 35.41
CA TRP A 614 -18.57 -18.01 36.39
C TRP A 614 -18.82 -16.51 36.20
N VAL A 615 -18.74 -15.79 37.32
CA VAL A 615 -18.73 -14.33 37.38
C VAL A 615 -17.28 -13.86 37.32
N ILE A 616 -17.05 -12.74 36.64
CA ILE A 616 -15.73 -12.11 36.54
C ILE A 616 -15.69 -10.97 37.55
N GLY A 617 -14.76 -11.03 38.51
CA GLY A 617 -14.69 -10.08 39.60
C GLY A 617 -16.01 -9.99 40.38
N ASP A 618 -16.59 -8.80 40.45
CA ASP A 618 -17.90 -8.53 41.07
C ASP A 618 -19.05 -8.43 40.06
N GLY A 619 -18.81 -8.82 38.80
CA GLY A 619 -19.76 -8.72 37.70
C GLY A 619 -19.97 -7.30 37.16
N LYS A 620 -19.13 -6.32 37.55
CA LYS A 620 -19.21 -4.93 37.10
C LYS A 620 -17.99 -4.54 36.26
N GLU A 621 -18.01 -3.33 35.70
CA GLU A 621 -16.82 -2.74 35.08
C GLU A 621 -15.75 -2.51 36.16
N GLY A 622 -14.60 -3.17 36.00
CA GLY A 622 -13.45 -3.00 36.88
C GLY A 622 -12.63 -1.73 36.59
N PRO A 623 -11.77 -1.32 37.55
CA PRO A 623 -11.00 -0.08 37.46
C PRO A 623 -9.98 -0.06 36.31
N VAL A 624 -9.35 -1.18 35.96
CA VAL A 624 -8.36 -1.24 34.87
C VAL A 624 -9.06 -1.01 33.53
N THR A 625 -10.14 -1.75 33.27
CA THR A 625 -10.98 -1.62 32.07
C THR A 625 -11.48 -0.18 31.90
N ARG A 626 -12.00 0.42 32.97
CA ARG A 626 -12.44 1.82 32.96
C ARG A 626 -11.29 2.77 32.62
N SER A 627 -10.14 2.60 33.27
CA SER A 627 -8.99 3.48 33.09
C SER A 627 -8.43 3.45 31.66
N LEU A 628 -8.34 2.26 31.06
CA LEU A 628 -7.96 2.08 29.65
C LEU A 628 -8.99 2.69 28.69
N ARG A 629 -10.29 2.49 28.98
CA ARG A 629 -11.38 3.06 28.18
C ARG A 629 -11.35 4.57 28.18
N THR A 630 -11.21 5.19 29.36
CA THR A 630 -11.09 6.64 29.51
C THR A 630 -9.84 7.15 28.80
N LYS A 631 -8.67 6.53 29.04
CA LYS A 631 -7.41 6.97 28.42
C LYS A 631 -7.46 6.96 26.88
N LEU A 632 -8.03 5.90 26.30
CA LEU A 632 -8.19 5.80 24.85
C LEU A 632 -9.21 6.82 24.32
N ALA A 633 -10.34 6.99 25.00
CA ALA A 633 -11.37 7.95 24.61
C ALA A 633 -10.87 9.40 24.68
N ASP A 634 -10.11 9.74 25.73
CA ASP A 634 -9.54 11.08 25.90
C ASP A 634 -8.49 11.39 24.82
N LEU A 635 -7.67 10.41 24.45
CA LEU A 635 -6.72 10.55 23.34
C LEU A 635 -7.46 10.76 22.01
N GLN A 636 -8.49 9.94 21.74
CA GLN A 636 -9.26 10.00 20.49
C GLN A 636 -10.05 11.31 20.34
N SER A 637 -10.61 11.82 21.43
CA SER A 637 -11.35 13.08 21.46
C SER A 637 -10.45 14.31 21.58
N GLY A 638 -9.13 14.15 21.77
CA GLY A 638 -8.21 15.27 21.98
C GLY A 638 -8.30 15.93 23.36
N MET A 639 -8.96 15.27 24.33
CA MET A 639 -8.98 15.67 25.74
C MET A 639 -7.66 15.33 26.47
N ALA A 640 -6.88 14.40 25.91
CA ALA A 640 -5.52 14.10 26.35
C ALA A 640 -4.52 14.22 25.19
N PRO A 641 -3.23 14.48 25.49
CA PRO A 641 -2.18 14.47 24.46
C PRO A 641 -2.07 13.13 23.74
N ASP A 642 -1.69 13.20 22.47
CA ASP A 642 -1.37 12.05 21.64
C ASP A 642 0.16 11.99 21.41
N PRO A 643 0.92 11.36 22.32
CA PRO A 643 2.38 11.27 22.20
C PRO A 643 2.84 10.35 21.06
N TYR A 644 1.93 9.61 20.43
CA TYR A 644 2.23 8.60 19.43
C TYR A 644 1.95 9.05 17.99
N GLY A 645 1.32 10.21 17.81
CA GLY A 645 0.83 10.66 16.50
C GLY A 645 -0.22 9.70 15.92
N TRP A 646 -1.05 9.08 16.77
CA TRP A 646 -2.13 8.20 16.34
C TRP A 646 -3.30 8.95 15.70
N MET A 647 -3.53 10.21 16.08
CA MET A 647 -4.59 11.04 15.53
C MET A 647 -4.09 11.77 14.29
N HIS A 648 -4.54 11.33 13.12
CA HIS A 648 -4.23 11.94 11.82
C HIS A 648 -5.15 13.13 11.56
N PRO A 649 -4.66 14.39 11.59
CA PRO A 649 -5.48 15.56 11.35
C PRO A 649 -5.87 15.65 9.87
N VAL A 650 -7.13 16.00 9.59
CA VAL A 650 -7.64 16.09 8.20
C VAL A 650 -7.93 17.54 7.80
N PHE A 651 -8.63 18.28 8.66
CA PHE A 651 -8.89 19.71 8.54
C PHE A 651 -9.27 20.27 9.90
N SER A 652 -9.13 21.59 10.07
CA SER A 652 -9.74 22.33 11.18
C SER A 652 -11.07 22.86 10.70
N ALA A 653 -12.14 22.54 11.42
CA ALA A 653 -13.44 23.11 11.12
C ALA A 653 -13.35 24.62 11.23
N SER A 654 -13.68 25.34 10.16
CA SER A 654 -13.82 26.79 10.21
C SER A 654 -14.84 27.12 11.30
N GLY A 655 -14.35 27.69 12.40
CA GLY A 655 -15.15 28.05 13.56
C GLY A 655 -16.34 28.90 13.12
N ILE A 656 -17.51 28.53 13.60
CA ILE A 656 -18.68 29.41 13.60
C ILE A 656 -18.30 30.58 14.51
N GLY A 657 -17.92 31.70 13.90
CA GLY A 657 -17.91 33.02 14.53
C GLY A 657 -19.31 33.61 14.55
#